data_AF-A0A4U7D1B4-F1
#
_entry.id   AF-A0A4U7D1B4-F1
#
_cell.length_a   1.000
_cell.length_b   1.000
_cell.length_c   1.000
_cell.angle_alpha   90.00
_cell.angle_beta   90.00
_cell.angle_gamma   90.00
#
_symmetry.space_group_name_H-M   'P 1'
#
loop_
_entity.id
_entity.type
_entity.pdbx_description
1 polymer ?
#
loop_
_entity_poly.entity_id
_entity_poly.type
_entity_poly.pdbx_seq_one_letter_code
_entity_poly.pdbx_strand_id
1 'polypeptide(L)'
;MSENTAGDSGTRGDSSPEPDADAAEGAADDRPTVYDLAPDCTLEDTDVDALYHAEVNGVVDYGVFVDLSDAVSGLVHESNLDGDYAVGDRLIVRLTEVKENGDVAFDDVDPDDYRTETVAHEPAVSRVRGLAPGDEATVEGEVVQAKQTGGPTIFAVADASGVVSCAAFESAGVRAYPEVEVGDMVHVSGTIESREDALQLEVDSLKRLPDGRAAEARERFEAALDERAEPADVDPLVEWEAFEPIHEDLRDLARLLRRTVLAGRPIRVRHHADGDGMCAAIPVQLAVENFVREVHGDPDAPRHLFKRLPSKAPYYEMEDVTRDLNFALEGRARHGQKLPFLLMLDNGSTEEDVPAYENLAHYDIPIAAVDHHHPDPEAVEPLLDAHVNPYLHGEDYRVTTGMMCVELARLIDPSLTEELEHVPAVAGLSDRSKAEAMDDYVALAEGAGYDESDLLDIGEALDYAAHWLRYSEGKTLVNDALNVGCDDEERHEELVEFLSERAERDVERQLDAVDDHVEHERLASGAHLYRIDLDEYAHRFTYPAPGKTTGELHDEKVTETGDPVITIGYGPDFCVLRSDGVRLDIPNMVTELNEELPEAGVSGGGHLVVGSIKFVKGRRSEVIEALVEKMAGAEIDEALSSTIALDD
;
A
#
# COMPACT_ATOMS: atom_id res chain seq x y z
N MET A 1 46.40 -31.56 36.03
CA MET A 1 45.90 -32.59 36.96
C MET A 1 44.79 -33.31 36.22
N SER A 2 44.87 -34.54 35.71
CA SER A 2 45.85 -35.64 35.70
C SER A 2 45.19 -36.68 34.77
N GLU A 3 45.80 -37.00 33.63
CA GLU A 3 46.50 -38.28 33.34
C GLU A 3 45.59 -39.53 33.25
N ASN A 4 45.44 -40.08 32.03
CA ASN A 4 46.00 -41.38 31.54
C ASN A 4 45.17 -42.62 31.95
N THR A 5 44.92 -43.69 31.16
CA THR A 5 45.61 -44.36 30.03
C THR A 5 44.66 -45.49 29.54
N ALA A 6 44.46 -45.69 28.24
CA ALA A 6 45.05 -46.71 27.33
C ALA A 6 44.32 -48.06 27.17
N GLY A 7 44.22 -48.49 25.90
CA GLY A 7 43.74 -49.80 25.45
C GLY A 7 43.73 -49.93 23.92
N ASP A 8 44.92 -49.90 23.33
CA ASP A 8 45.26 -50.14 21.91
C ASP A 8 45.19 -51.64 21.55
N SER A 9 44.74 -51.96 20.33
CA SER A 9 45.40 -52.98 19.50
C SER A 9 45.06 -52.85 18.00
N GLY A 10 45.98 -52.28 17.22
CA GLY A 10 46.64 -53.07 16.17
C GLY A 10 46.25 -52.90 14.68
N THR A 11 46.80 -51.84 14.06
CA THR A 11 47.65 -51.82 12.83
C THR A 11 47.39 -52.73 11.61
N ARG A 12 47.29 -52.08 10.43
CA ARG A 12 48.17 -52.15 9.21
C ARG A 12 47.65 -51.07 8.23
N GLY A 13 48.37 -50.10 7.66
CA GLY A 13 49.80 -49.85 7.48
C GLY A 13 50.18 -49.94 6.00
N ASP A 14 50.16 -48.81 5.26
CA ASP A 14 51.14 -48.31 4.25
C ASP A 14 50.51 -47.14 3.41
N SER A 15 50.87 -45.87 3.59
CA SER A 15 51.95 -45.08 2.92
C SER A 15 51.59 -44.60 1.49
N SER A 16 51.02 -43.39 1.31
CA SER A 16 51.66 -42.11 0.83
C SER A 16 51.87 -42.01 -0.70
N PRO A 17 51.90 -40.82 -1.36
CA PRO A 17 51.61 -39.44 -0.92
C PRO A 17 50.57 -38.69 -1.80
N GLU A 18 50.09 -37.54 -1.33
CA GLU A 18 49.44 -36.52 -2.17
C GLU A 18 50.44 -35.90 -3.16
N PRO A 19 49.98 -35.43 -4.34
CA PRO A 19 50.62 -34.33 -5.02
C PRO A 19 49.77 -33.06 -5.00
N ASP A 20 50.49 -31.96 -4.84
CA ASP A 20 50.06 -30.57 -4.84
C ASP A 20 49.18 -30.17 -6.03
N ALA A 21 48.29 -29.23 -5.75
CA ALA A 21 47.67 -28.34 -6.72
C ALA A 21 48.73 -27.42 -7.34
N ASP A 22 48.89 -27.47 -8.65
CA ASP A 22 49.11 -26.29 -9.48
C ASP A 22 48.88 -26.58 -10.97
N ALA A 23 48.20 -25.65 -11.63
CA ALA A 23 48.10 -25.44 -13.07
C ALA A 23 47.49 -26.56 -13.96
N ALA A 24 46.19 -26.43 -14.25
CA ALA A 24 45.62 -26.89 -15.52
C ALA A 24 44.72 -25.78 -16.10
N GLU A 25 45.33 -24.84 -16.83
CA GLU A 25 44.63 -24.10 -17.87
C GLU A 25 44.08 -25.10 -18.90
N GLY A 26 42.85 -24.86 -19.35
CA GLY A 26 41.96 -25.83 -19.97
C GLY A 26 42.50 -26.52 -21.23
N ALA A 27 42.41 -27.85 -21.22
CA ALA A 27 42.21 -28.61 -22.45
C ALA A 27 40.73 -28.42 -22.85
N ALA A 28 40.48 -27.88 -24.04
CA ALA A 28 39.14 -27.92 -24.62
C ALA A 28 38.72 -29.39 -24.75
N ASP A 29 37.51 -29.71 -24.28
CA ASP A 29 36.91 -31.02 -24.47
C ASP A 29 36.55 -31.17 -25.95
N ASP A 30 37.38 -31.86 -26.72
CA ASP A 30 37.26 -32.00 -28.19
C ASP A 30 36.13 -32.98 -28.62
N ARG A 31 35.31 -33.48 -27.68
CA ARG A 31 34.20 -34.40 -27.98
C ARG A 31 33.04 -33.65 -28.66
N PRO A 32 32.40 -34.22 -29.70
CA PRO A 32 31.21 -33.65 -30.30
C PRO A 32 30.08 -33.55 -29.27
N THR A 33 29.34 -32.44 -29.30
CA THR A 33 28.11 -32.27 -28.52
C THR A 33 26.94 -32.89 -29.25
N VAL A 34 26.15 -33.68 -28.53
CA VAL A 34 24.83 -34.16 -28.97
C VAL A 34 23.78 -33.50 -28.08
N TYR A 35 22.86 -32.77 -28.68
CA TYR A 35 21.84 -32.03 -27.96
C TYR A 35 20.66 -32.93 -27.62
N ASP A 36 20.16 -32.81 -26.39
CA ASP A 36 18.94 -33.47 -25.92
C ASP A 36 17.87 -32.38 -25.75
N LEU A 37 16.93 -32.29 -26.68
CA LEU A 37 15.92 -31.24 -26.67
C LEU A 37 14.84 -31.53 -25.63
N ALA A 38 14.46 -30.51 -24.86
CA ALA A 38 13.25 -30.58 -24.05
C ALA A 38 12.01 -30.79 -24.95
N PRO A 39 10.94 -31.44 -24.45
CA PRO A 39 9.76 -31.76 -25.26
C PRO A 39 9.10 -30.55 -25.95
N ASP A 40 9.23 -29.35 -25.39
CA ASP A 40 8.68 -28.11 -25.93
C ASP A 40 9.62 -27.32 -26.86
N CYS A 41 10.81 -27.85 -27.17
CA CYS A 41 11.69 -27.23 -28.16
C CYS A 41 11.05 -27.23 -29.54
N THR A 42 11.23 -26.14 -30.25
CA THR A 42 10.76 -25.89 -31.61
C THR A 42 11.95 -25.89 -32.57
N LEU A 43 11.69 -25.67 -33.87
CA LEU A 43 12.75 -25.55 -34.86
C LEU A 43 13.70 -24.37 -34.59
N GLU A 44 13.24 -23.35 -33.84
CA GLU A 44 14.07 -22.20 -33.47
C GLU A 44 15.19 -22.56 -32.49
N ASP A 45 15.05 -23.67 -31.76
CA ASP A 45 16.05 -24.19 -30.82
C ASP A 45 17.01 -25.19 -31.48
N THR A 46 16.95 -25.31 -32.81
CA THR A 46 17.77 -26.25 -33.59
C THR A 46 18.69 -25.54 -34.57
N ASP A 47 19.90 -26.07 -34.70
CA ASP A 47 20.93 -25.59 -35.63
C ASP A 47 21.18 -26.65 -36.71
N VAL A 48 21.23 -26.20 -37.96
CA VAL A 48 21.67 -27.06 -39.06
C VAL A 48 23.12 -27.49 -38.82
N ASP A 49 23.43 -28.74 -39.16
CA ASP A 49 24.68 -29.47 -38.92
C ASP A 49 24.95 -29.92 -37.47
N ALA A 50 24.09 -29.56 -36.50
CA ALA A 50 24.18 -30.05 -35.12
C ALA A 50 23.64 -31.49 -34.96
N LEU A 51 24.09 -32.17 -33.89
CA LEU A 51 23.70 -33.54 -33.56
C LEU A 51 22.65 -33.55 -32.44
N TYR A 52 21.63 -34.39 -32.56
CA TYR A 52 20.52 -34.49 -31.61
C TYR A 52 20.23 -35.94 -31.22
N HIS A 53 19.81 -36.14 -29.98
CA HIS A 53 19.11 -37.37 -29.59
C HIS A 53 17.73 -37.38 -30.22
N ALA A 54 17.35 -38.50 -30.85
CA ALA A 54 16.07 -38.65 -31.50
C ALA A 54 15.42 -40.00 -31.16
N GLU A 55 14.09 -40.05 -31.15
CA GLU A 55 13.32 -41.27 -30.99
C GLU A 55 12.54 -41.57 -32.28
N VAL A 56 12.59 -42.82 -32.75
CA VAL A 56 11.88 -43.23 -33.95
C VAL A 56 10.38 -43.30 -33.68
N ASN A 57 9.60 -42.49 -34.41
CA ASN A 57 8.13 -42.48 -34.28
C ASN A 57 7.42 -43.25 -35.40
N GLY A 58 8.10 -43.52 -36.52
CA GLY A 58 7.49 -44.15 -37.69
C GLY A 58 8.51 -44.69 -38.68
N VAL A 59 8.25 -45.87 -39.22
CA VAL A 59 9.12 -46.53 -40.20
C VAL A 59 8.35 -46.71 -41.51
N VAL A 60 8.94 -46.29 -42.63
CA VAL A 60 8.38 -46.40 -43.97
C VAL A 60 9.42 -46.96 -44.95
N ASP A 61 8.97 -47.40 -46.13
CA ASP A 61 9.86 -48.05 -47.11
C ASP A 61 11.03 -47.18 -47.61
N TYR A 62 10.96 -45.85 -47.43
CA TYR A 62 11.95 -44.89 -47.92
C TYR A 62 12.72 -44.16 -46.80
N GLY A 63 12.53 -44.56 -45.53
CA GLY A 63 13.21 -43.93 -44.41
C GLY A 63 12.50 -44.10 -43.07
N VAL A 64 13.00 -43.39 -42.07
CA VAL A 64 12.51 -43.43 -40.70
C VAL A 64 12.20 -42.01 -40.24
N PHE A 65 11.01 -41.81 -39.69
CA PHE A 65 10.61 -40.57 -39.04
C PHE A 65 11.06 -40.58 -37.58
N VAL A 66 11.66 -39.48 -37.16
CA VAL A 66 12.23 -39.31 -35.83
C VAL A 66 11.73 -38.02 -35.20
N ASP A 67 11.53 -38.07 -33.89
CA ASP A 67 11.19 -36.91 -33.05
C ASP A 67 12.42 -36.47 -32.28
N LEU A 68 12.75 -35.18 -32.36
CA LEU A 68 13.71 -34.54 -31.46
C LEU A 68 13.00 -34.00 -30.21
N SER A 69 11.75 -33.54 -30.38
CA SER A 69 10.86 -33.02 -29.34
C SER A 69 9.40 -33.28 -29.75
N ASP A 70 8.42 -32.89 -28.94
CA ASP A 70 6.99 -33.02 -29.29
C ASP A 70 6.58 -32.13 -30.48
N ALA A 71 7.37 -31.09 -30.78
CA ALA A 71 7.11 -30.11 -31.84
C ALA A 71 8.07 -30.22 -33.04
N VAL A 72 9.17 -30.96 -32.92
CA VAL A 72 10.18 -31.12 -33.97
C VAL A 72 10.30 -32.58 -34.39
N SER A 73 9.72 -32.88 -35.56
CA SER A 73 9.80 -34.18 -36.22
C SER A 73 10.42 -34.04 -37.60
N GLY A 74 11.11 -35.08 -38.07
CA GLY A 74 11.68 -35.09 -39.41
C GLY A 74 11.99 -36.48 -39.92
N LEU A 75 12.55 -36.55 -41.12
CA LEU A 75 12.81 -37.81 -41.83
C LEU A 75 14.31 -38.05 -42.00
N VAL A 76 14.75 -39.23 -41.61
CA VAL A 76 16.03 -39.83 -42.05
C VAL A 76 15.75 -40.71 -43.26
N HIS A 77 16.32 -40.38 -44.42
CA HIS A 77 16.09 -41.15 -45.66
C HIS A 77 16.85 -42.48 -45.63
N GLU A 78 16.33 -43.54 -46.29
CA GLU A 78 16.95 -44.89 -46.30
C GLU A 78 18.43 -44.92 -46.73
N SER A 79 18.86 -43.95 -47.56
CA SER A 79 20.23 -43.83 -48.04
C SER A 79 21.21 -43.31 -47.00
N ASN A 80 20.69 -42.73 -45.91
CA ASN A 80 21.42 -42.05 -44.87
C ASN A 80 21.21 -42.73 -43.50
N LEU A 81 20.70 -43.97 -43.49
CA LEU A 81 20.60 -44.82 -42.31
C LEU A 81 21.79 -45.79 -42.26
N ASP A 82 22.40 -45.93 -41.09
CA ASP A 82 23.50 -46.87 -40.87
C ASP A 82 23.01 -48.23 -40.31
N GLY A 83 21.71 -48.36 -40.03
CA GLY A 83 21.09 -49.58 -39.50
C GLY A 83 19.59 -49.74 -39.78
N ASP A 84 19.02 -50.85 -39.30
CA ASP A 84 17.57 -51.12 -39.29
C ASP A 84 16.98 -50.67 -37.94
N TYR A 85 15.95 -49.82 -37.97
CA TYR A 85 15.30 -49.28 -36.77
C TYR A 85 13.82 -49.65 -36.68
N ALA A 86 13.32 -49.78 -35.45
CA ALA A 86 11.90 -49.95 -35.11
C ALA A 86 11.37 -48.72 -34.35
N VAL A 87 10.04 -48.58 -34.32
CA VAL A 87 9.38 -47.52 -33.54
C VAL A 87 9.74 -47.63 -32.05
N GLY A 88 10.18 -46.52 -31.46
CA GLY A 88 10.69 -46.42 -30.09
C GLY A 88 12.20 -46.62 -29.95
N ASP A 89 12.92 -46.95 -31.03
CA ASP A 89 14.39 -46.99 -31.00
C ASP A 89 14.96 -45.57 -30.91
N ARG A 90 16.12 -45.44 -30.26
CA ARG A 90 16.84 -44.17 -30.12
C ARG A 90 18.08 -44.16 -30.98
N LEU A 91 18.34 -43.04 -31.63
CA LEU A 91 19.50 -42.80 -32.48
C LEU A 91 19.96 -41.35 -32.35
N ILE A 92 21.18 -41.09 -32.81
CA ILE A 92 21.72 -39.74 -32.90
C ILE A 92 21.60 -39.30 -34.35
N VAL A 93 20.99 -38.14 -34.57
CA VAL A 93 20.78 -37.61 -35.92
C VAL A 93 21.46 -36.27 -36.08
N ARG A 94 21.96 -35.99 -37.29
CA ARG A 94 22.38 -34.64 -37.70
C ARG A 94 21.23 -33.95 -38.42
N LEU A 95 20.87 -32.74 -38.00
CA LEU A 95 19.96 -31.89 -38.76
C LEU A 95 20.66 -31.41 -40.03
N THR A 96 20.19 -31.82 -41.21
CA THR A 96 20.86 -31.49 -42.49
C THR A 96 20.20 -30.34 -43.23
N GLU A 97 18.86 -30.27 -43.20
CA GLU A 97 18.11 -29.26 -43.93
C GLU A 97 16.72 -29.07 -43.30
N VAL A 98 16.30 -27.81 -43.21
CA VAL A 98 14.90 -27.43 -42.98
C VAL A 98 14.38 -26.83 -44.28
N LYS A 99 13.38 -27.46 -44.91
CA LYS A 99 12.84 -27.04 -46.20
C LYS A 99 11.87 -25.87 -46.05
N GLU A 100 11.62 -25.13 -47.14
CA GLU A 100 10.71 -23.98 -47.16
C GLU A 100 9.26 -24.31 -46.74
N ASN A 101 8.85 -25.58 -46.81
CA ASN A 101 7.53 -26.05 -46.39
C ASN A 101 7.49 -26.53 -44.93
N GLY A 102 8.58 -26.41 -44.18
CA GLY A 102 8.69 -26.85 -42.78
C GLY A 102 9.13 -28.30 -42.59
N ASP A 103 9.36 -29.05 -43.67
CA ASP A 103 9.86 -30.43 -43.56
C ASP A 103 11.33 -30.45 -43.14
N VAL A 104 11.66 -31.33 -42.20
CA VAL A 104 13.00 -31.45 -41.59
C VAL A 104 13.68 -32.73 -42.07
N ALA A 105 14.93 -32.62 -42.52
CA ALA A 105 15.73 -33.74 -43.00
C ALA A 105 16.92 -34.03 -42.09
N PHE A 106 17.14 -35.31 -41.82
CA PHE A 106 18.15 -35.79 -40.89
C PHE A 106 19.07 -36.84 -41.53
N ASP A 107 20.31 -36.92 -41.04
CA ASP A 107 21.25 -38.03 -41.31
C ASP A 107 21.48 -38.83 -40.02
N ASP A 108 21.53 -40.16 -40.14
CA ASP A 108 21.97 -41.04 -39.04
C ASP A 108 23.47 -40.87 -38.80
N VAL A 109 23.87 -40.69 -37.53
CA VAL A 109 25.26 -40.52 -37.16
C VAL A 109 25.53 -41.28 -35.87
N ASP A 110 26.54 -42.15 -35.86
CA ASP A 110 26.98 -42.88 -34.66
C ASP A 110 28.37 -42.40 -34.20
N PRO A 111 28.46 -41.32 -33.37
CA PRO A 111 29.74 -40.85 -32.85
C PRO A 111 30.30 -41.79 -31.78
N ASP A 112 31.55 -42.23 -31.94
CA ASP A 112 32.24 -43.15 -31.02
C ASP A 112 32.35 -42.64 -29.55
N ASP A 113 32.42 -41.32 -29.36
CA ASP A 113 32.46 -40.64 -28.05
C ASP A 113 31.84 -39.24 -28.19
N TYR A 114 30.98 -38.84 -27.27
CA TYR A 114 30.27 -37.56 -27.29
C TYR A 114 29.89 -37.09 -25.88
N ARG A 115 29.51 -35.82 -25.78
CA ARG A 115 28.88 -35.24 -24.59
C ARG A 115 27.45 -34.86 -24.90
N THR A 116 26.54 -35.04 -23.94
CA THR A 116 25.15 -34.60 -24.07
C THR A 116 24.98 -33.23 -23.43
N GLU A 117 24.39 -32.28 -24.14
CA GLU A 117 23.94 -31.00 -23.61
C GLU A 117 22.42 -30.90 -23.75
N THR A 118 21.69 -30.70 -22.65
CA THR A 118 20.24 -30.51 -22.70
C THR A 118 19.92 -29.09 -23.15
N VAL A 119 19.04 -28.97 -24.14
CA VAL A 119 18.55 -27.68 -24.64
C VAL A 119 17.12 -27.49 -24.13
N ALA A 120 16.86 -26.34 -23.51
CA ALA A 120 15.52 -25.94 -23.11
C ALA A 120 15.00 -24.88 -24.08
N HIS A 121 13.72 -24.95 -24.44
CA HIS A 121 13.07 -23.91 -25.23
C HIS A 121 12.97 -22.61 -24.42
N GLU A 122 13.32 -21.49 -25.05
CA GLU A 122 13.03 -20.16 -24.52
C GLU A 122 11.93 -19.50 -25.35
N PRO A 123 10.68 -19.48 -24.88
CA PRO A 123 9.62 -18.86 -25.65
C PRO A 123 9.85 -17.35 -25.74
N ALA A 124 9.43 -16.75 -26.86
CA ALA A 124 9.38 -15.31 -27.00
C ALA A 124 8.41 -14.73 -25.96
N VAL A 125 8.95 -13.99 -24.98
CA VAL A 125 8.16 -13.39 -23.89
C VAL A 125 7.50 -12.10 -24.35
N SER A 126 6.18 -12.05 -24.21
CA SER A 126 5.34 -10.86 -24.41
C SER A 126 5.22 -10.08 -23.09
N ARG A 127 5.18 -8.75 -23.19
CA ARG A 127 4.82 -7.89 -22.06
C ARG A 127 3.31 -7.78 -21.93
N VAL A 128 2.78 -7.76 -20.71
CA VAL A 128 1.35 -7.55 -20.42
C VAL A 128 0.88 -6.21 -20.98
N ARG A 129 1.67 -5.15 -20.76
CA ARG A 129 1.35 -3.83 -21.32
C ARG A 129 1.43 -3.86 -22.83
N GLY A 130 0.30 -3.56 -23.47
CA GLY A 130 0.19 -3.46 -24.93
C GLY A 130 -0.39 -4.70 -25.60
N LEU A 131 -0.73 -5.74 -24.84
CA LEU A 131 -1.53 -6.86 -25.36
C LEU A 131 -2.90 -6.37 -25.84
N ALA A 132 -3.40 -7.01 -26.90
CA ALA A 132 -4.71 -6.78 -27.46
C ALA A 132 -5.49 -8.10 -27.62
N PRO A 133 -6.84 -8.05 -27.64
CA PRO A 133 -7.63 -9.24 -27.92
C PRO A 133 -7.27 -9.88 -29.27
N GLY A 134 -7.03 -11.18 -29.26
CA GLY A 134 -6.60 -11.99 -30.40
C GLY A 134 -5.10 -12.24 -30.47
N ASP A 135 -4.29 -11.62 -29.61
CA ASP A 135 -2.86 -11.89 -29.53
C ASP A 135 -2.59 -13.28 -28.94
N GLU A 136 -1.63 -13.99 -29.52
CA GLU A 136 -1.00 -15.17 -28.92
C GLU A 136 0.18 -14.70 -28.07
N ALA A 137 0.15 -14.94 -26.77
CA ALA A 137 1.12 -14.38 -25.84
C ALA A 137 1.71 -15.45 -24.92
N THR A 138 3.01 -15.33 -24.62
CA THR A 138 3.66 -16.01 -23.49
C THR A 138 4.16 -14.97 -22.50
N VAL A 139 3.63 -14.97 -21.29
CA VAL A 139 4.01 -14.02 -20.23
C VAL A 139 4.92 -14.72 -19.22
N GLU A 140 6.09 -14.13 -18.98
CA GLU A 140 6.98 -14.48 -17.86
C GLU A 140 6.72 -13.52 -16.71
N GLY A 141 6.28 -14.04 -15.56
CA GLY A 141 5.91 -13.20 -14.44
C GLY A 141 5.67 -13.93 -13.13
N GLU A 142 5.42 -13.17 -12.07
CA GLU A 142 5.06 -13.68 -10.75
C GLU A 142 3.54 -13.91 -10.66
N VAL A 143 3.12 -15.05 -10.13
CA VAL A 143 1.72 -15.28 -9.77
C VAL A 143 1.37 -14.43 -8.53
N VAL A 144 0.55 -13.40 -8.70
CA VAL A 144 0.13 -12.50 -7.61
C VAL A 144 -1.23 -12.86 -7.02
N GLN A 145 -2.01 -13.68 -7.73
CA GLN A 145 -3.28 -14.21 -7.26
C GLN A 145 -3.54 -15.61 -7.83
N ALA A 146 -4.12 -16.51 -7.02
CA ALA A 146 -4.60 -17.81 -7.48
C ALA A 146 -5.96 -18.16 -6.85
N LYS A 147 -7.03 -18.13 -7.63
CA LYS A 147 -8.41 -18.26 -7.15
C LYS A 147 -9.16 -19.37 -7.89
N GLN A 148 -9.67 -20.35 -7.15
CA GLN A 148 -10.62 -21.30 -7.69
C GLN A 148 -12.02 -20.69 -7.79
N THR A 149 -12.63 -20.72 -8.98
CA THR A 149 -14.04 -20.34 -9.17
C THR A 149 -14.93 -21.57 -9.32
N GLY A 150 -16.24 -21.37 -9.51
CA GLY A 150 -17.17 -22.45 -9.88
C GLY A 150 -16.92 -23.02 -11.29
N GLY A 151 -16.12 -22.34 -12.11
CA GLY A 151 -15.67 -22.78 -13.42
C GLY A 151 -14.14 -22.93 -13.45
N PRO A 152 -13.40 -22.05 -14.15
CA PRO A 152 -11.94 -22.12 -14.26
C PRO A 152 -11.24 -21.73 -12.95
N THR A 153 -9.97 -22.09 -12.85
CA THR A 153 -9.02 -21.47 -11.93
C THR A 153 -8.54 -20.17 -12.56
N ILE A 154 -8.62 -19.07 -11.82
CA ILE A 154 -8.14 -17.76 -12.26
C ILE A 154 -6.81 -17.48 -11.56
N PHE A 155 -5.76 -17.31 -12.34
CA PHE A 155 -4.48 -16.79 -11.88
C PHE A 155 -4.36 -15.33 -12.28
N ALA A 156 -3.66 -14.51 -11.50
CA ALA A 156 -3.19 -13.20 -11.96
C ALA A 156 -1.67 -13.24 -12.01
N VAL A 157 -1.10 -12.87 -13.16
CA VAL A 157 0.35 -12.91 -13.39
C VAL A 157 0.85 -11.49 -13.66
N ALA A 158 1.85 -11.07 -12.88
CA ALA A 158 2.48 -9.76 -12.97
C ALA A 158 3.85 -9.87 -13.65
N ASP A 159 4.12 -9.04 -14.66
CA ASP A 159 5.39 -9.00 -15.40
C ASP A 159 6.16 -7.67 -15.23
N ALA A 160 5.81 -6.90 -14.19
CA ALA A 160 6.20 -5.51 -13.93
C ALA A 160 5.62 -4.47 -14.89
N SER A 161 5.23 -4.85 -16.12
CA SER A 161 4.53 -3.98 -17.08
C SER A 161 3.00 -4.00 -16.93
N GLY A 162 2.44 -4.97 -16.22
CA GLY A 162 1.06 -5.00 -15.80
C GLY A 162 0.72 -6.30 -15.11
N VAL A 163 -0.55 -6.48 -14.79
CA VAL A 163 -1.10 -7.73 -14.25
C VAL A 163 -2.20 -8.23 -15.18
N VAL A 164 -2.06 -9.45 -15.68
CA VAL A 164 -3.07 -10.08 -16.56
C VAL A 164 -3.79 -11.22 -15.83
N SER A 165 -5.12 -11.26 -15.96
CA SER A 165 -5.94 -12.38 -15.51
C SER A 165 -5.78 -13.55 -16.47
N CYS A 166 -5.47 -14.73 -15.96
CA CYS A 166 -5.22 -15.95 -16.72
C CYS A 166 -6.25 -17.02 -16.32
N ALA A 167 -7.15 -17.38 -17.22
CA ALA A 167 -8.18 -18.38 -16.98
C ALA A 167 -7.72 -19.76 -17.44
N ALA A 168 -7.50 -20.66 -16.48
CA ALA A 168 -7.15 -22.04 -16.73
C ALA A 168 -8.34 -22.96 -16.46
N PHE A 169 -8.76 -23.73 -17.46
CA PHE A 169 -9.89 -24.65 -17.36
C PHE A 169 -9.44 -26.10 -17.56
N GLU A 170 -9.65 -26.92 -16.54
CA GLU A 170 -9.51 -28.38 -16.64
C GLU A 170 -10.88 -29.06 -16.64
N SER A 171 -11.66 -28.84 -15.58
CA SER A 171 -13.09 -29.19 -15.51
C SER A 171 -13.80 -28.35 -14.44
N ALA A 172 -15.13 -28.31 -14.48
CA ALA A 172 -15.91 -27.43 -13.60
C ALA A 172 -15.63 -27.69 -12.11
N GLY A 173 -15.09 -26.68 -11.42
CA GLY A 173 -14.79 -26.72 -9.99
C GLY A 173 -13.53 -27.51 -9.60
N VAL A 174 -12.76 -27.99 -10.58
CA VAL A 174 -11.44 -28.61 -10.35
C VAL A 174 -10.37 -27.54 -10.52
N ARG A 175 -9.38 -27.54 -9.62
CA ARG A 175 -8.24 -26.62 -9.69
C ARG A 175 -7.25 -27.08 -10.75
N ALA A 176 -7.12 -26.29 -11.81
CA ALA A 176 -6.05 -26.43 -12.78
C ALA A 176 -4.71 -26.00 -12.13
N TYR A 177 -3.63 -26.69 -12.49
CA TYR A 177 -2.26 -26.42 -12.01
C TYR A 177 -2.16 -26.29 -10.47
N PRO A 178 -2.53 -27.34 -9.71
CA PRO A 178 -2.55 -27.32 -8.24
C PRO A 178 -1.17 -27.08 -7.61
N GLU A 179 -0.09 -27.33 -8.35
CA GLU A 179 1.31 -27.12 -7.95
C GLU A 179 1.78 -25.67 -8.02
N VAL A 180 1.01 -24.77 -8.67
CA VAL A 180 1.35 -23.34 -8.78
C VAL A 180 0.68 -22.55 -7.67
N GLU A 181 1.49 -21.77 -6.96
CA GLU A 181 1.09 -20.94 -5.84
C GLU A 181 1.42 -19.45 -6.06
N VAL A 182 0.83 -18.59 -5.23
CA VAL A 182 1.16 -17.16 -5.21
C VAL A 182 2.64 -16.99 -4.83
N GLY A 183 3.37 -16.19 -5.59
CA GLY A 183 4.81 -15.98 -5.44
C GLY A 183 5.68 -16.79 -6.41
N ASP A 184 5.10 -17.75 -7.14
CA ASP A 184 5.83 -18.51 -8.15
C ASP A 184 6.11 -17.68 -9.40
N MET A 185 7.34 -17.79 -9.90
CA MET A 185 7.67 -17.30 -11.25
C MET A 185 7.21 -18.36 -12.26
N VAL A 186 6.46 -17.94 -13.27
CA VAL A 186 5.83 -18.82 -14.25
C VAL A 186 6.05 -18.32 -15.67
N HIS A 187 5.95 -19.25 -16.62
CA HIS A 187 5.52 -18.97 -17.99
C HIS A 187 4.06 -19.36 -18.13
N VAL A 188 3.25 -18.41 -18.59
CA VAL A 188 1.85 -18.66 -18.97
C VAL A 188 1.67 -18.30 -20.43
N SER A 189 1.16 -19.23 -21.23
CA SER A 189 0.91 -19.03 -22.65
C SER A 189 -0.55 -19.27 -23.00
N GLY A 190 -1.05 -18.50 -23.97
CA GLY A 190 -2.37 -18.68 -24.53
C GLY A 190 -2.86 -17.47 -25.32
N THR A 191 -4.14 -17.50 -25.67
CA THR A 191 -4.78 -16.43 -26.46
C THR A 191 -5.36 -15.35 -25.54
N ILE A 192 -5.13 -14.08 -25.87
CA ILE A 192 -5.74 -12.94 -25.19
C ILE A 192 -7.17 -12.76 -25.69
N GLU A 193 -8.13 -12.78 -24.78
CA GLU A 193 -9.54 -12.44 -25.02
C GLU A 193 -9.96 -11.22 -24.20
N SER A 194 -11.13 -10.66 -24.55
CA SER A 194 -11.77 -9.61 -23.77
C SER A 194 -12.98 -10.18 -23.03
N ARG A 195 -13.01 -9.97 -21.72
CA ARG A 195 -14.08 -10.43 -20.85
C ARG A 195 -14.47 -9.31 -19.89
N GLU A 196 -15.74 -8.91 -19.92
CA GLU A 196 -16.26 -7.83 -19.07
C GLU A 196 -15.42 -6.54 -19.18
N ASP A 197 -15.02 -6.19 -20.40
CA ASP A 197 -14.16 -5.03 -20.73
C ASP A 197 -12.73 -5.09 -20.16
N ALA A 198 -12.30 -6.22 -19.60
CA ALA A 198 -10.93 -6.49 -19.17
C ALA A 198 -10.23 -7.53 -20.07
N LEU A 199 -8.89 -7.50 -20.09
CA LEU A 199 -8.10 -8.52 -20.78
C LEU A 199 -8.00 -9.80 -19.94
N GLN A 200 -8.18 -10.94 -20.58
CA GLN A 200 -8.01 -12.25 -19.98
C GLN A 200 -7.21 -13.15 -20.93
N LEU A 201 -6.16 -13.79 -20.43
CA LEU A 201 -5.43 -14.83 -21.15
C LEU A 201 -6.14 -16.17 -20.92
N GLU A 202 -6.66 -16.77 -21.98
CA GLU A 202 -7.18 -18.15 -21.94
C GLU A 202 -5.99 -19.10 -21.98
N VAL A 203 -5.76 -19.81 -20.88
CA VAL A 203 -4.49 -20.54 -20.66
C VAL A 203 -4.45 -21.83 -21.46
N ASP A 204 -3.48 -21.92 -22.37
CA ASP A 204 -3.11 -23.17 -23.05
C ASP A 204 -2.05 -23.94 -22.25
N SER A 205 -1.05 -23.21 -21.72
CA SER A 205 0.01 -23.79 -20.88
C SER A 205 0.36 -22.86 -19.73
N LEU A 206 0.57 -23.44 -18.55
CA LEU A 206 1.12 -22.74 -17.40
C LEU A 206 2.20 -23.62 -16.77
N LYS A 207 3.42 -23.09 -16.69
CA LYS A 207 4.58 -23.81 -16.16
C LYS A 207 5.30 -22.97 -15.13
N ARG A 208 5.56 -23.53 -13.95
CA ARG A 208 6.45 -22.95 -12.96
C ARG A 208 7.89 -23.01 -13.46
N LEU A 209 8.63 -21.90 -13.34
CA LEU A 209 10.03 -21.85 -13.71
C LEU A 209 10.89 -22.68 -12.74
N PRO A 210 11.89 -23.42 -13.23
CA PRO A 210 12.84 -24.13 -12.38
C PRO A 210 13.70 -23.14 -11.58
N ASP A 211 14.12 -23.51 -10.37
CA ASP A 211 14.72 -22.61 -9.36
C ASP A 211 15.78 -21.63 -9.90
N GLY A 212 16.72 -22.09 -10.73
CA GLY A 212 17.76 -21.22 -11.32
C GLY A 212 17.19 -20.15 -12.24
N ARG A 213 16.32 -20.54 -13.18
CA ARG A 213 15.64 -19.61 -14.09
C ARG A 213 14.65 -18.72 -13.35
N ALA A 214 13.97 -19.25 -12.33
CA ALA A 214 13.06 -18.49 -11.48
C ALA A 214 13.81 -17.38 -10.71
N ALA A 215 15.03 -17.64 -10.25
CA ALA A 215 15.85 -16.64 -9.57
C ALA A 215 16.25 -15.49 -10.52
N GLU A 216 16.73 -15.82 -11.73
CA GLU A 216 17.09 -14.83 -12.75
C GLU A 216 15.87 -14.02 -13.23
N ALA A 217 14.74 -14.70 -13.49
CA ALA A 217 13.49 -14.05 -13.86
C ALA A 217 13.00 -13.12 -12.76
N ARG A 218 13.11 -13.54 -11.49
CA ARG A 218 12.76 -12.68 -10.34
C ARG A 218 13.67 -11.47 -10.26
N GLU A 219 14.98 -11.60 -10.44
CA GLU A 219 15.89 -10.44 -10.43
C GLU A 219 15.53 -9.42 -11.53
N ARG A 220 15.23 -9.88 -12.75
CA ARG A 220 14.73 -9.02 -13.83
C ARG A 220 13.40 -8.36 -13.50
N PHE A 221 12.47 -9.13 -12.93
CA PHE A 221 11.15 -8.64 -12.50
C PHE A 221 11.27 -7.55 -11.43
N GLU A 222 12.08 -7.78 -10.39
CA GLU A 222 12.27 -6.83 -9.29
C GLU A 222 12.92 -5.53 -9.76
N ALA A 223 13.92 -5.61 -10.65
CA ALA A 223 14.56 -4.43 -11.24
C ALA A 223 13.58 -3.63 -12.13
N ALA A 224 12.75 -4.32 -12.92
CA ALA A 224 11.72 -3.68 -13.74
C ALA A 224 10.60 -3.06 -12.90
N LEU A 225 10.25 -3.69 -11.77
CA LEU A 225 9.34 -3.12 -10.78
C LEU A 225 9.90 -1.81 -10.21
N ASP A 226 11.16 -1.80 -9.77
CA ASP A 226 11.81 -0.60 -9.22
C ASP A 226 11.84 0.55 -10.23
N GLU A 227 12.21 0.27 -11.47
CA GLU A 227 12.22 1.28 -12.54
C GLU A 227 10.83 1.88 -12.77
N ARG A 228 9.78 1.05 -12.84
CA ARG A 228 8.42 1.52 -13.13
C ARG A 228 7.73 2.15 -11.91
N ALA A 229 8.13 1.74 -10.71
CA ALA A 229 7.62 2.28 -9.47
C ALA A 229 8.08 3.73 -9.24
N GLU A 230 9.08 4.22 -9.99
CA GLU A 230 9.54 5.60 -9.87
C GLU A 230 8.35 6.58 -9.96
N PRO A 231 8.19 7.50 -8.98
CA PRO A 231 7.11 8.47 -8.98
C PRO A 231 7.24 9.50 -10.11
N ALA A 232 6.15 10.20 -10.37
CA ALA A 232 6.18 11.36 -11.25
C ALA A 232 7.18 12.41 -10.73
N ASP A 233 7.79 13.14 -11.66
CA ASP A 233 8.65 14.28 -11.37
C ASP A 233 7.79 15.54 -11.54
N VAL A 234 7.22 15.99 -10.42
CA VAL A 234 6.33 17.15 -10.35
C VAL A 234 6.82 18.10 -9.27
N ASP A 235 6.77 19.39 -9.55
CA ASP A 235 7.04 20.42 -8.55
C ASP A 235 5.87 20.48 -7.54
N PRO A 236 6.14 20.74 -6.25
CA PRO A 236 5.10 20.98 -5.24
C PRO A 236 4.13 22.09 -5.68
N LEU A 237 2.88 22.02 -5.23
CA LEU A 237 1.84 23.01 -5.55
C LEU A 237 2.23 24.42 -5.07
N VAL A 238 2.89 24.48 -3.92
CA VAL A 238 3.37 25.72 -3.29
C VAL A 238 4.84 25.55 -2.93
N GLU A 239 5.66 26.55 -3.24
CA GLU A 239 7.07 26.58 -2.83
C GLU A 239 7.17 26.82 -1.32
N TRP A 240 7.56 25.79 -0.57
CA TRP A 240 7.66 25.89 0.89
C TRP A 240 8.90 25.15 1.42
N GLU A 241 9.88 25.89 1.96
CA GLU A 241 11.17 25.33 2.39
C GLU A 241 11.03 24.25 3.47
N ALA A 242 10.10 24.42 4.41
CA ALA A 242 9.81 23.44 5.46
C ALA A 242 9.28 22.11 4.91
N PHE A 243 8.66 22.14 3.73
CA PHE A 243 8.02 20.98 3.12
C PHE A 243 8.98 20.16 2.26
N GLU A 244 10.11 20.72 1.82
CA GLU A 244 11.09 20.04 0.96
C GLU A 244 11.57 18.67 1.49
N PRO A 245 12.04 18.53 2.75
CA PRO A 245 12.46 17.22 3.25
C PRO A 245 11.29 16.22 3.38
N ILE A 246 10.09 16.74 3.68
CA ILE A 246 8.86 15.93 3.76
C ILE A 246 8.47 15.43 2.35
N HIS A 247 8.65 16.25 1.33
CA HIS A 247 8.38 15.89 -0.06
C HIS A 247 9.28 14.74 -0.55
N GLU A 248 10.55 14.69 -0.14
CA GLU A 248 11.44 13.56 -0.45
C GLU A 248 10.95 12.24 0.19
N ASP A 249 10.51 12.29 1.45
CA ASP A 249 9.92 11.11 2.12
C ASP A 249 8.60 10.67 1.42
N LEU A 250 7.78 11.63 0.99
CA LEU A 250 6.57 11.35 0.20
C LEU A 250 6.91 10.74 -1.15
N ARG A 251 8.03 11.12 -1.78
CA ARG A 251 8.52 10.50 -3.02
C ARG A 251 8.90 9.04 -2.79
N ASP A 252 9.59 8.73 -1.70
CA ASP A 252 9.91 7.35 -1.35
C ASP A 252 8.66 6.52 -1.03
N LEU A 253 7.69 7.10 -0.33
CA LEU A 253 6.40 6.46 -0.09
C LEU A 253 5.59 6.26 -1.38
N ALA A 254 5.57 7.24 -2.29
CA ALA A 254 4.94 7.11 -3.61
C ALA A 254 5.55 5.94 -4.39
N ARG A 255 6.89 5.80 -4.35
CA ARG A 255 7.59 4.67 -4.98
C ARG A 255 7.14 3.34 -4.36
N LEU A 256 7.05 3.27 -3.03
CA LEU A 256 6.59 2.08 -2.31
C LEU A 256 5.14 1.69 -2.66
N LEU A 257 4.22 2.67 -2.73
CA LEU A 257 2.82 2.44 -3.10
C LEU A 257 2.69 1.99 -4.56
N ARG A 258 3.41 2.63 -5.50
CA ARG A 258 3.43 2.24 -6.91
C ARG A 258 3.97 0.81 -7.08
N ARG A 259 5.09 0.49 -6.41
CA ARG A 259 5.65 -0.88 -6.38
C ARG A 259 4.65 -1.90 -5.84
N THR A 260 3.92 -1.55 -4.79
CA THR A 260 2.87 -2.39 -4.18
C THR A 260 1.75 -2.74 -5.17
N VAL A 261 1.25 -1.74 -5.91
CA VAL A 261 0.24 -1.94 -6.96
C VAL A 261 0.78 -2.82 -8.09
N LEU A 262 1.99 -2.55 -8.58
CA LEU A 262 2.62 -3.33 -9.65
C LEU A 262 2.86 -4.80 -9.26
N ALA A 263 3.12 -5.06 -7.98
CA ALA A 263 3.26 -6.41 -7.42
C ALA A 263 1.91 -7.10 -7.14
N GLY A 264 0.78 -6.50 -7.55
CA GLY A 264 -0.58 -7.01 -7.38
C GLY A 264 -1.02 -7.15 -5.93
N ARG A 265 -0.37 -6.43 -4.99
CA ARG A 265 -0.70 -6.49 -3.56
C ARG A 265 -1.84 -5.50 -3.27
N PRO A 266 -2.95 -5.92 -2.61
CA PRO A 266 -4.02 -5.00 -2.24
C PRO A 266 -3.53 -3.92 -1.26
N ILE A 267 -4.16 -2.75 -1.28
CA ILE A 267 -3.91 -1.65 -0.34
C ILE A 267 -5.16 -1.41 0.51
N ARG A 268 -4.97 -1.21 1.81
CA ARG A 268 -5.99 -0.77 2.76
C ARG A 268 -5.54 0.56 3.33
N VAL A 269 -6.39 1.56 3.25
CA VAL A 269 -6.14 2.88 3.80
C VAL A 269 -7.04 3.09 5.00
N ARG A 270 -6.43 3.45 6.14
CA ARG A 270 -7.12 3.91 7.33
C ARG A 270 -6.84 5.39 7.50
N HIS A 271 -7.86 6.18 7.80
CA HIS A 271 -7.69 7.62 8.00
C HIS A 271 -8.56 8.16 9.12
N HIS A 272 -8.16 9.23 9.78
CA HIS A 272 -9.03 9.89 10.76
C HIS A 272 -10.32 10.42 10.09
N ALA A 273 -11.43 10.38 10.83
CA ALA A 273 -12.77 10.64 10.31
C ALA A 273 -13.19 12.11 10.50
N ASP A 274 -12.39 13.04 9.98
CA ASP A 274 -12.55 14.49 10.03
C ASP A 274 -12.10 15.14 8.70
N GLY A 275 -12.17 16.48 8.64
CA GLY A 275 -11.79 17.27 7.48
C GLY A 275 -10.40 16.95 6.92
N ASP A 276 -9.33 17.01 7.73
CA ASP A 276 -7.96 16.77 7.26
C ASP A 276 -7.75 15.31 6.84
N GLY A 277 -8.18 14.34 7.64
CA GLY A 277 -8.06 12.93 7.30
C GLY A 277 -8.81 12.54 6.01
N MET A 278 -9.94 13.19 5.71
CA MET A 278 -10.64 13.01 4.41
C MET A 278 -9.93 13.72 3.25
N CYS A 279 -9.44 14.94 3.47
CA CYS A 279 -8.61 15.64 2.49
C CYS A 279 -7.32 14.88 2.18
N ALA A 280 -6.80 14.08 3.12
CA ALA A 280 -5.69 13.18 2.89
C ALA A 280 -6.08 11.93 2.09
N ALA A 281 -7.16 11.26 2.51
CA ALA A 281 -7.48 9.93 2.00
C ALA A 281 -8.15 9.91 0.62
N ILE A 282 -8.92 10.94 0.26
CA ILE A 282 -9.66 10.98 -1.02
C ILE A 282 -8.71 11.16 -2.22
N PRO A 283 -7.74 12.10 -2.22
CA PRO A 283 -6.77 12.24 -3.30
C PRO A 283 -5.94 10.96 -3.51
N VAL A 284 -5.40 10.39 -2.43
CA VAL A 284 -4.61 9.16 -2.47
C VAL A 284 -5.45 7.99 -2.99
N GLN A 285 -6.72 7.89 -2.58
CA GLN A 285 -7.65 6.91 -3.13
C GLN A 285 -7.75 7.04 -4.65
N LEU A 286 -8.03 8.23 -5.19
CA LEU A 286 -8.17 8.39 -6.64
C LEU A 286 -6.88 8.06 -7.39
N ALA A 287 -5.74 8.56 -6.92
CA ALA A 287 -4.44 8.34 -7.55
C ALA A 287 -4.08 6.84 -7.60
N VAL A 288 -4.25 6.14 -6.48
CA VAL A 288 -3.97 4.71 -6.40
C VAL A 288 -4.99 3.90 -7.20
N GLU A 289 -6.28 4.24 -7.17
CA GLU A 289 -7.30 3.56 -7.97
C GLU A 289 -7.05 3.75 -9.48
N ASN A 290 -6.66 4.93 -9.94
CA ASN A 290 -6.28 5.19 -11.33
C ASN A 290 -5.08 4.35 -11.74
N PHE A 291 -4.05 4.30 -10.89
CA PHE A 291 -2.88 3.48 -11.16
C PHE A 291 -3.19 1.98 -11.18
N VAL A 292 -4.07 1.50 -10.28
CA VAL A 292 -4.57 0.12 -10.29
C VAL A 292 -5.30 -0.18 -11.61
N ARG A 293 -6.16 0.71 -12.10
CA ARG A 293 -6.85 0.53 -13.40
C ARG A 293 -5.85 0.41 -14.55
N GLU A 294 -4.82 1.26 -14.57
CA GLU A 294 -3.76 1.21 -15.59
C GLU A 294 -3.01 -0.13 -15.55
N VAL A 295 -2.59 -0.56 -14.36
CA VAL A 295 -1.74 -1.75 -14.17
C VAL A 295 -2.50 -3.04 -14.50
N HIS A 296 -3.78 -3.12 -14.16
CA HIS A 296 -4.59 -4.32 -14.38
C HIS A 296 -5.33 -4.34 -15.73
N GLY A 297 -5.47 -3.18 -16.40
CA GLY A 297 -6.29 -3.08 -17.61
C GLY A 297 -7.77 -3.45 -17.37
N ASP A 298 -8.23 -3.27 -16.13
CA ASP A 298 -9.57 -3.65 -15.66
C ASP A 298 -10.18 -2.47 -14.87
N PRO A 299 -11.30 -1.88 -15.33
CA PRO A 299 -11.94 -0.75 -14.66
C PRO A 299 -12.48 -1.10 -13.26
N ASP A 300 -12.75 -2.38 -12.99
CA ASP A 300 -13.33 -2.89 -11.75
C ASP A 300 -12.28 -3.39 -10.74
N ALA A 301 -11.01 -3.57 -11.15
CA ALA A 301 -9.91 -3.99 -10.28
C ALA A 301 -9.78 -3.16 -8.97
N PRO A 302 -9.94 -1.82 -8.98
CA PRO A 302 -9.89 -1.01 -7.76
C PRO A 302 -10.85 -1.47 -6.67
N ARG A 303 -12.05 -1.97 -7.02
CA ARG A 303 -13.07 -2.40 -6.04
C ARG A 303 -12.58 -3.54 -5.14
N HIS A 304 -11.58 -4.29 -5.59
CA HIS A 304 -11.05 -5.46 -4.89
C HIS A 304 -9.65 -5.21 -4.31
N LEU A 305 -8.88 -4.33 -4.95
CA LEU A 305 -7.49 -4.08 -4.60
C LEU A 305 -7.31 -2.88 -3.70
N PHE A 306 -8.22 -1.91 -3.71
CA PHE A 306 -8.16 -0.74 -2.85
C PHE A 306 -9.37 -0.68 -1.93
N LYS A 307 -9.16 -0.28 -0.68
CA LYS A 307 -10.25 0.03 0.24
C LYS A 307 -9.84 1.12 1.21
N ARG A 308 -10.64 2.19 1.29
CA ARG A 308 -10.54 3.23 2.31
C ARG A 308 -11.46 2.91 3.48
N LEU A 309 -11.00 3.18 4.69
CA LEU A 309 -11.73 2.89 5.92
C LEU A 309 -11.52 4.04 6.91
N PRO A 310 -12.58 4.71 7.38
CA PRO A 310 -12.42 5.75 8.38
C PRO A 310 -12.13 5.14 9.76
N SER A 311 -11.35 5.86 10.56
CA SER A 311 -11.07 5.59 11.97
C SER A 311 -11.65 6.73 12.79
N LYS A 312 -12.47 6.36 13.78
CA LYS A 312 -13.14 7.33 14.64
C LYS A 312 -12.22 7.83 15.77
N ALA A 313 -11.34 6.96 16.26
CA ALA A 313 -10.32 7.36 17.19
C ALA A 313 -9.13 7.97 16.43
N PRO A 314 -8.38 8.88 17.08
CA PRO A 314 -7.15 9.43 16.54
C PRO A 314 -5.96 8.46 16.76
N TYR A 315 -6.18 7.18 16.47
CA TYR A 315 -5.19 6.09 16.48
C TYR A 315 -5.85 4.80 15.95
N TYR A 316 -5.05 3.80 15.61
CA TYR A 316 -5.52 2.53 15.07
C TYR A 316 -6.06 1.61 16.16
N GLU A 317 -7.38 1.63 16.37
CA GLU A 317 -7.99 0.86 17.46
C GLU A 317 -7.84 -0.67 17.28
N MET A 318 -7.72 -1.38 18.40
CA MET A 318 -7.74 -2.85 18.43
C MET A 318 -8.98 -3.46 17.76
N GLU A 319 -10.12 -2.77 17.79
CA GLU A 319 -11.33 -3.20 17.06
C GLU A 319 -11.13 -3.13 15.54
N ASP A 320 -10.53 -2.05 15.06
CA ASP A 320 -10.32 -1.80 13.64
C ASP A 320 -9.30 -2.77 13.04
N VAL A 321 -8.14 -2.93 13.68
CA VAL A 321 -7.11 -3.90 13.23
C VAL A 321 -7.62 -5.34 13.23
N THR A 322 -8.41 -5.73 14.23
CA THR A 322 -8.97 -7.09 14.30
C THR A 322 -9.94 -7.33 13.15
N ARG A 323 -10.75 -6.32 12.81
CA ARG A 323 -11.69 -6.37 11.68
C ARG A 323 -10.93 -6.45 10.36
N ASP A 324 -9.94 -5.59 10.17
CA ASP A 324 -9.16 -5.49 8.93
C ASP A 324 -8.37 -6.76 8.67
N LEU A 325 -7.69 -7.29 9.70
CA LEU A 325 -6.98 -8.56 9.62
C LEU A 325 -7.91 -9.73 9.28
N ASN A 326 -9.10 -9.82 9.90
CA ASN A 326 -10.06 -10.87 9.56
C ASN A 326 -10.51 -10.77 8.08
N PHE A 327 -10.82 -9.56 7.60
CA PHE A 327 -11.17 -9.37 6.19
C PHE A 327 -10.02 -9.72 5.24
N ALA A 328 -8.78 -9.35 5.58
CA ALA A 328 -7.59 -9.70 4.80
C ALA A 328 -7.37 -11.22 4.74
N LEU A 329 -7.51 -11.92 5.87
CA LEU A 329 -7.38 -13.38 5.94
C LEU A 329 -8.49 -14.09 5.16
N GLU A 330 -9.74 -13.61 5.25
CA GLU A 330 -10.85 -14.11 4.44
C GLU A 330 -10.62 -13.86 2.94
N GLY A 331 -10.11 -12.67 2.57
CA GLY A 331 -9.74 -12.32 1.21
C GLY A 331 -8.68 -13.26 0.65
N ARG A 332 -7.60 -13.51 1.40
CA ARG A 332 -6.57 -14.49 1.03
C ARG A 332 -7.16 -15.89 0.87
N ALA A 333 -7.99 -16.34 1.81
CA ALA A 333 -8.56 -17.69 1.77
C ALA A 333 -9.56 -17.91 0.62
N ARG A 334 -10.40 -16.90 0.30
CA ARG A 334 -11.46 -17.00 -0.72
C ARG A 334 -11.02 -16.56 -2.11
N HIS A 335 -10.04 -15.66 -2.19
CA HIS A 335 -9.65 -15.00 -3.43
C HIS A 335 -8.17 -15.17 -3.75
N GLY A 336 -7.39 -15.87 -2.90
CA GLY A 336 -5.98 -16.17 -3.16
C GLY A 336 -5.12 -14.93 -3.32
N GLN A 337 -5.49 -13.81 -2.69
CA GLN A 337 -4.75 -12.55 -2.74
C GLN A 337 -3.60 -12.56 -1.73
N LYS A 338 -2.55 -11.77 -2.01
CA LYS A 338 -1.56 -11.37 -0.99
C LYS A 338 -2.28 -10.64 0.15
N LEU A 339 -1.72 -10.68 1.36
CA LEU A 339 -2.18 -9.81 2.44
C LEU A 339 -1.89 -8.35 2.07
N PRO A 340 -2.74 -7.40 2.51
CA PRO A 340 -2.65 -6.04 2.01
C PRO A 340 -1.44 -5.30 2.57
N PHE A 341 -1.05 -4.24 1.88
CA PHE A 341 -0.33 -3.11 2.45
C PHE A 341 -1.32 -2.25 3.25
N LEU A 342 -0.94 -1.81 4.45
CA LEU A 342 -1.72 -0.89 5.27
C LEU A 342 -1.12 0.52 5.20
N LEU A 343 -1.91 1.49 4.77
CA LEU A 343 -1.55 2.91 4.78
C LEU A 343 -2.40 3.63 5.82
N MET A 344 -1.76 4.22 6.82
CA MET A 344 -2.38 5.05 7.85
C MET A 344 -2.21 6.51 7.46
N LEU A 345 -3.31 7.26 7.42
CA LEU A 345 -3.34 8.67 7.11
C LEU A 345 -3.93 9.43 8.29
N ASP A 346 -3.27 10.50 8.72
CA ASP A 346 -3.73 11.38 9.79
C ASP A 346 -3.92 10.66 11.13
N ASN A 347 -3.14 9.58 11.31
CA ASN A 347 -3.03 8.72 12.48
C ASN A 347 -1.84 7.78 12.24
N GLY A 348 -1.41 7.05 13.28
CA GLY A 348 -0.43 5.98 13.13
C GLY A 348 0.96 6.30 13.66
N SER A 349 1.20 7.51 14.16
CA SER A 349 2.52 7.93 14.63
C SER A 349 2.77 7.78 16.12
N THR A 350 1.79 7.37 16.94
CA THR A 350 1.90 7.45 18.40
C THR A 350 1.97 6.08 19.07
N GLU A 351 2.38 6.05 20.34
CA GLU A 351 2.47 4.80 21.11
C GLU A 351 1.11 4.07 21.19
N GLU A 352 -0.02 4.79 21.10
CA GLU A 352 -1.36 4.22 21.04
C GLU A 352 -1.61 3.29 19.84
N ASP A 353 -0.86 3.44 18.75
CA ASP A 353 -0.96 2.60 17.55
C ASP A 353 -0.20 1.26 17.68
N VAL A 354 0.79 1.20 18.57
CA VAL A 354 1.70 0.04 18.74
C VAL A 354 0.94 -1.28 18.96
N PRO A 355 -0.08 -1.37 19.85
CA PRO A 355 -0.80 -2.63 20.05
C PRO A 355 -1.46 -3.16 18.78
N ALA A 356 -1.91 -2.28 17.89
CA ALA A 356 -2.50 -2.68 16.62
C ALA A 356 -1.42 -3.16 15.64
N TYR A 357 -0.30 -2.46 15.54
CA TYR A 357 0.82 -2.89 14.69
C TYR A 357 1.45 -4.21 15.15
N GLU A 358 1.63 -4.43 16.46
CA GLU A 358 2.11 -5.71 17.00
C GLU A 358 1.19 -6.87 16.63
N ASN A 359 -0.12 -6.64 16.56
CA ASN A 359 -1.09 -7.66 16.14
C ASN A 359 -0.91 -8.03 14.65
N LEU A 360 -0.49 -7.08 13.81
CA LEU A 360 -0.20 -7.30 12.39
C LEU A 360 1.19 -7.87 12.13
N ALA A 361 2.19 -7.58 12.98
CA ALA A 361 3.59 -7.98 12.82
C ALA A 361 3.83 -9.50 12.69
N HIS A 362 2.83 -10.32 13.03
CA HIS A 362 2.85 -11.77 12.81
C HIS A 362 2.53 -12.19 11.36
N TYR A 363 2.21 -11.24 10.49
CA TYR A 363 1.80 -11.44 9.11
C TYR A 363 2.66 -10.58 8.17
N ASP A 364 2.75 -10.99 6.90
CA ASP A 364 3.34 -10.18 5.84
C ASP A 364 2.37 -9.05 5.44
N ILE A 365 2.25 -8.05 6.31
CA ILE A 365 1.45 -6.83 6.13
C ILE A 365 2.39 -5.65 6.34
N PRO A 366 2.92 -5.07 5.26
CA PRO A 366 3.69 -3.85 5.34
C PRO A 366 2.81 -2.68 5.75
N ILE A 367 3.37 -1.74 6.51
CA ILE A 367 2.64 -0.63 7.10
C ILE A 367 3.37 0.68 6.81
N ALA A 368 2.66 1.69 6.33
CA ALA A 368 3.17 3.05 6.29
C ALA A 368 2.22 4.02 7.00
N ALA A 369 2.77 5.07 7.59
CA ALA A 369 2.02 6.15 8.22
C ALA A 369 2.41 7.51 7.60
N VAL A 370 1.41 8.32 7.26
CA VAL A 370 1.54 9.75 6.92
C VAL A 370 0.65 10.50 7.88
N ASP A 371 1.24 11.34 8.72
CA ASP A 371 0.54 11.89 9.86
C ASP A 371 1.25 13.14 10.37
N HIS A 372 0.51 14.06 10.95
CA HIS A 372 1.01 15.32 11.49
C HIS A 372 0.82 15.47 13.00
N HIS A 373 0.33 14.43 13.71
CA HIS A 373 0.34 14.41 15.17
C HIS A 373 1.78 14.29 15.69
N HIS A 374 2.02 14.75 16.93
CA HIS A 374 3.35 14.59 17.54
C HIS A 374 3.71 13.10 17.67
N PRO A 375 4.79 12.62 17.03
CA PRO A 375 5.07 11.19 16.93
C PRO A 375 5.80 10.64 18.17
N ASP A 376 5.69 9.32 18.36
CA ASP A 376 6.51 8.49 19.26
C ASP A 376 7.42 7.55 18.44
N PRO A 377 8.43 8.07 17.71
CA PRO A 377 9.16 7.31 16.70
C PRO A 377 9.87 6.07 17.27
N GLU A 378 10.42 6.15 18.48
CA GLU A 378 11.06 5.00 19.14
C GLU A 378 10.10 3.82 19.34
N ALA A 379 8.80 4.09 19.44
CA ALA A 379 7.76 3.09 19.64
C ALA A 379 7.23 2.53 18.30
N VAL A 380 6.96 3.39 17.30
CA VAL A 380 6.29 3.00 16.05
C VAL A 380 7.23 2.62 14.91
N GLU A 381 8.38 3.29 14.74
CA GLU A 381 9.29 3.06 13.60
C GLU A 381 9.73 1.59 13.43
N PRO A 382 9.99 0.80 14.49
CA PRO A 382 10.35 -0.61 14.34
C PRO A 382 9.26 -1.50 13.70
N LEU A 383 8.02 -1.00 13.62
CA LEU A 383 6.85 -1.70 13.10
C LEU A 383 6.34 -1.12 11.78
N LEU A 384 6.92 0.00 11.31
CA LEU A 384 6.55 0.69 10.08
C LEU A 384 7.62 0.46 9.00
N ASP A 385 7.17 0.28 7.76
CA ASP A 385 8.02 0.25 6.56
C ASP A 385 8.30 1.65 6.01
N ALA A 386 7.42 2.62 6.30
CA ALA A 386 7.64 4.04 6.03
C ALA A 386 6.87 4.92 7.03
N HIS A 387 7.47 6.03 7.43
CA HIS A 387 6.87 7.00 8.36
C HIS A 387 7.17 8.40 7.87
N VAL A 388 6.13 9.10 7.39
CA VAL A 388 6.21 10.50 6.96
C VAL A 388 5.50 11.35 8.01
N ASN A 389 6.25 12.22 8.68
CA ASN A 389 5.70 13.11 9.68
C ASN A 389 6.57 14.39 9.80
N PRO A 390 5.98 15.60 9.79
CA PRO A 390 6.70 16.86 9.84
C PRO A 390 7.62 17.00 11.06
N TYR A 391 7.23 16.45 12.22
CA TYR A 391 8.03 16.51 13.44
C TYR A 391 9.38 15.78 13.33
N LEU A 392 9.50 14.80 12.42
CA LEU A 392 10.77 14.11 12.14
C LEU A 392 11.81 15.01 11.46
N HIS A 393 11.34 16.11 10.85
CA HIS A 393 12.16 17.11 10.16
C HIS A 393 12.31 18.41 10.96
N GLY A 394 11.83 18.45 12.20
CA GLY A 394 11.86 19.65 13.05
C GLY A 394 10.77 20.66 12.72
N GLU A 395 9.79 20.27 11.90
CA GLU A 395 8.56 21.01 11.67
C GLU A 395 7.51 20.63 12.72
N ASP A 396 6.25 21.06 12.53
CA ASP A 396 5.18 20.86 13.49
C ASP A 396 3.83 20.57 12.82
N TYR A 397 2.76 20.55 13.62
CA TYR A 397 1.39 20.24 13.21
C TYR A 397 0.85 21.11 12.06
N ARG A 398 1.45 22.27 11.77
CA ARG A 398 0.96 23.20 10.75
C ARG A 398 1.07 22.61 9.34
N VAL A 399 1.98 21.67 9.10
CA VAL A 399 1.98 20.85 7.88
C VAL A 399 0.93 19.75 8.07
N THR A 400 -0.29 19.94 7.57
CA THR A 400 -1.37 18.96 7.82
C THR A 400 -1.20 17.70 6.96
N THR A 401 -1.86 16.62 7.35
CA THR A 401 -1.81 15.36 6.59
C THR A 401 -2.43 15.53 5.21
N GLY A 402 -3.52 16.30 5.10
CA GLY A 402 -4.17 16.61 3.82
C GLY A 402 -3.22 17.30 2.83
N MET A 403 -2.41 18.26 3.30
CA MET A 403 -1.38 18.90 2.46
C MET A 403 -0.36 17.87 1.93
N MET A 404 0.17 17.03 2.82
CA MET A 404 1.13 15.98 2.47
C MET A 404 0.56 14.98 1.46
N CYS A 405 -0.69 14.58 1.65
CA CYS A 405 -1.31 13.53 0.84
C CYS A 405 -1.80 14.00 -0.53
N VAL A 406 -2.04 15.30 -0.71
CA VAL A 406 -2.24 15.88 -2.06
C VAL A 406 -0.96 15.74 -2.88
N GLU A 407 0.20 16.04 -2.29
CA GLU A 407 1.49 15.85 -2.98
C GLU A 407 1.79 14.38 -3.25
N LEU A 408 1.51 13.49 -2.27
CA LEU A 408 1.59 12.04 -2.48
C LEU A 408 0.72 11.57 -3.66
N ALA A 409 -0.52 12.07 -3.74
CA ALA A 409 -1.43 11.74 -4.83
C ALA A 409 -0.88 12.21 -6.18
N ARG A 410 -0.32 13.42 -6.27
CA ARG A 410 0.29 13.97 -7.50
C ARG A 410 1.56 13.22 -7.92
N LEU A 411 2.36 12.76 -6.97
CA LEU A 411 3.53 11.91 -7.22
C LEU A 411 3.14 10.53 -7.80
N ILE A 412 1.94 10.03 -7.48
CA ILE A 412 1.39 8.78 -8.01
C ILE A 412 0.68 9.00 -9.34
N ASP A 413 -0.20 9.99 -9.42
CA ASP A 413 -1.02 10.34 -10.58
C ASP A 413 -1.09 11.87 -10.76
N PRO A 414 -0.18 12.45 -11.55
CA PRO A 414 -0.12 13.89 -11.74
C PRO A 414 -1.32 14.44 -12.54
N SER A 415 -2.13 13.59 -13.17
CA SER A 415 -3.31 14.01 -13.92
C SER A 415 -4.40 14.60 -13.03
N LEU A 416 -4.34 14.34 -11.72
CA LEU A 416 -5.26 14.89 -10.73
C LEU A 416 -4.93 16.31 -10.28
N THR A 417 -3.82 16.90 -10.73
CA THR A 417 -3.33 18.19 -10.20
C THR A 417 -4.40 19.28 -10.19
N GLU A 418 -5.10 19.48 -11.31
CA GLU A 418 -6.14 20.53 -11.44
C GLU A 418 -7.34 20.27 -10.51
N GLU A 419 -7.71 19.00 -10.24
CA GLU A 419 -8.81 18.64 -9.34
C GLU A 419 -8.46 18.80 -7.85
N LEU A 420 -7.18 19.01 -7.52
CA LEU A 420 -6.67 18.99 -6.16
C LEU A 420 -6.22 20.37 -5.64
N GLU A 421 -6.29 21.42 -6.46
CA GLU A 421 -5.73 22.75 -6.14
C GLU A 421 -6.33 23.39 -4.86
N HIS A 422 -7.59 23.10 -4.54
CA HIS A 422 -8.27 23.63 -3.34
C HIS A 422 -8.10 22.75 -2.10
N VAL A 423 -7.77 21.46 -2.26
CA VAL A 423 -7.77 20.48 -1.17
C VAL A 423 -6.78 20.80 -0.05
N PRO A 424 -5.53 21.25 -0.31
CA PRO A 424 -4.60 21.64 0.76
C PRO A 424 -5.14 22.80 1.62
N ALA A 425 -5.90 23.72 1.03
CA ALA A 425 -6.49 24.84 1.75
C ALA A 425 -7.65 24.38 2.64
N VAL A 426 -8.53 23.49 2.14
CA VAL A 426 -9.59 22.86 2.96
C VAL A 426 -9.01 22.11 4.15
N ALA A 427 -7.97 21.29 3.90
CA ALA A 427 -7.23 20.54 4.90
C ALA A 427 -6.66 21.46 6.00
N GLY A 428 -5.90 22.46 5.57
CA GLY A 428 -5.29 23.44 6.47
C GLY A 428 -6.30 24.21 7.31
N LEU A 429 -7.43 24.63 6.72
CA LEU A 429 -8.48 25.36 7.44
C LEU A 429 -9.24 24.48 8.44
N SER A 430 -9.53 23.22 8.06
CA SER A 430 -10.19 22.25 8.93
C SER A 430 -9.38 21.99 10.22
N ASP A 431 -8.05 21.92 10.08
CA ASP A 431 -7.12 21.73 11.19
C ASP A 431 -6.59 23.03 11.81
N ARG A 432 -7.05 24.18 11.33
CA ARG A 432 -6.65 25.50 11.80
C ARG A 432 -5.13 25.69 11.75
N SER A 433 -4.52 25.21 10.66
CA SER A 433 -3.11 25.39 10.39
C SER A 433 -2.75 26.87 10.40
N LYS A 434 -1.61 27.17 11.01
CA LYS A 434 -0.97 28.50 11.02
C LYS A 434 0.31 28.49 10.18
N ALA A 435 0.39 27.62 9.16
CA ALA A 435 1.55 27.57 8.27
C ALA A 435 1.68 28.89 7.50
N GLU A 436 2.91 29.33 7.26
CA GLU A 436 3.18 30.53 6.47
C GLU A 436 2.71 30.37 5.01
N ALA A 437 2.67 29.13 4.51
CA ALA A 437 2.20 28.77 3.18
C ALA A 437 0.66 28.76 3.04
N MET A 438 -0.11 28.96 4.11
CA MET A 438 -1.58 28.93 4.04
C MET A 438 -2.14 29.98 3.07
N ASP A 439 -1.59 31.20 3.08
CA ASP A 439 -2.03 32.26 2.17
C ASP A 439 -1.85 31.86 0.69
N ASP A 440 -0.77 31.13 0.38
CA ASP A 440 -0.49 30.64 -0.97
C ASP A 440 -1.44 29.49 -1.36
N TYR A 441 -1.76 28.58 -0.44
CA TYR A 441 -2.76 27.53 -0.68
C TYR A 441 -4.18 28.10 -0.86
N VAL A 442 -4.57 29.09 -0.07
CA VAL A 442 -5.85 29.79 -0.25
C VAL A 442 -5.88 30.52 -1.59
N ALA A 443 -4.81 31.22 -1.97
CA ALA A 443 -4.72 31.88 -3.26
C ALA A 443 -4.75 30.88 -4.44
N LEU A 444 -4.18 29.69 -4.27
CA LEU A 444 -4.27 28.60 -5.24
C LEU A 444 -5.73 28.12 -5.39
N ALA A 445 -6.43 27.91 -4.27
CA ALA A 445 -7.83 27.53 -4.25
C ALA A 445 -8.75 28.61 -4.89
N GLU A 446 -8.48 29.89 -4.63
CA GLU A 446 -9.19 31.00 -5.29
C GLU A 446 -8.98 30.97 -6.81
N GLY A 447 -7.76 30.60 -7.26
CA GLY A 447 -7.45 30.37 -8.67
C GLY A 447 -8.26 29.25 -9.30
N ALA A 448 -8.59 28.21 -8.52
CA ALA A 448 -9.43 27.09 -8.90
C ALA A 448 -10.95 27.37 -8.77
N GLY A 449 -11.33 28.53 -8.21
CA GLY A 449 -12.72 28.98 -8.12
C GLY A 449 -13.38 28.82 -6.75
N TYR A 450 -12.62 28.53 -5.70
CA TYR A 450 -13.11 28.43 -4.33
C TYR A 450 -12.65 29.62 -3.50
N ASP A 451 -13.59 30.42 -3.00
CA ASP A 451 -13.25 31.44 -2.02
C ASP A 451 -13.11 30.84 -0.61
N GLU A 452 -12.58 31.63 0.33
CA GLU A 452 -12.37 31.16 1.70
C GLU A 452 -13.66 30.64 2.38
N SER A 453 -14.83 31.21 2.05
CA SER A 453 -16.09 30.71 2.59
C SER A 453 -16.47 29.36 2.01
N ASP A 454 -16.25 29.14 0.71
CA ASP A 454 -16.44 27.83 0.08
C ASP A 454 -15.57 26.77 0.77
N LEU A 455 -14.30 27.09 1.04
CA LEU A 455 -13.36 26.15 1.68
C LEU A 455 -13.79 25.76 3.10
N LEU A 456 -14.27 26.73 3.89
CA LEU A 456 -14.80 26.50 5.24
C LEU A 456 -16.08 25.66 5.19
N ASP A 457 -17.00 25.97 4.26
CA ASP A 457 -18.24 25.22 4.09
C ASP A 457 -17.98 23.77 3.67
N ILE A 458 -16.98 23.52 2.81
CA ILE A 458 -16.53 22.17 2.45
C ILE A 458 -16.04 21.43 3.70
N GLY A 459 -15.19 22.06 4.52
CA GLY A 459 -14.70 21.48 5.77
C GLY A 459 -15.83 21.09 6.73
N GLU A 460 -16.78 21.99 6.96
CA GLU A 460 -17.95 21.73 7.81
C GLU A 460 -18.87 20.64 7.24
N ALA A 461 -19.08 20.63 5.92
CA ALA A 461 -19.86 19.61 5.23
C ALA A 461 -19.23 18.22 5.41
N LEU A 462 -17.90 18.13 5.30
CA LEU A 462 -17.14 16.89 5.51
C LEU A 462 -17.26 16.41 6.96
N ASP A 463 -16.97 17.26 7.95
CA ASP A 463 -17.10 16.92 9.38
C ASP A 463 -18.51 16.41 9.73
N TYR A 464 -19.53 17.10 9.22
CA TYR A 464 -20.92 16.72 9.43
C TYR A 464 -21.26 15.40 8.76
N ALA A 465 -20.81 15.17 7.52
CA ALA A 465 -20.99 13.89 6.83
C ALA A 465 -20.30 12.74 7.57
N ALA A 466 -19.05 12.93 8.01
CA ALA A 466 -18.27 11.93 8.74
C ALA A 466 -18.97 11.50 10.04
N HIS A 467 -19.51 12.46 10.80
CA HIS A 467 -20.28 12.18 12.02
C HIS A 467 -21.42 11.18 11.78
N TRP A 468 -22.16 11.34 10.67
CA TRP A 468 -23.31 10.48 10.36
C TRP A 468 -22.91 9.17 9.67
N LEU A 469 -21.84 9.17 8.88
CA LEU A 469 -21.30 7.98 8.21
C LEU A 469 -20.71 6.97 9.21
N ARG A 470 -20.17 7.45 10.33
CA ARG A 470 -19.55 6.65 11.39
C ARG A 470 -18.40 5.78 10.86
N TYR A 471 -18.67 4.50 10.58
CA TYR A 471 -17.68 3.52 10.12
C TYR A 471 -17.73 3.32 8.60
N SER A 472 -18.65 3.98 7.90
CA SER A 472 -18.78 3.91 6.45
C SER A 472 -17.83 4.90 5.79
N GLU A 473 -17.09 4.47 4.77
CA GLU A 473 -16.22 5.36 3.98
C GLU A 473 -17.01 6.47 3.26
N GLY A 474 -18.29 6.24 2.96
CA GLY A 474 -19.14 7.23 2.31
C GLY A 474 -18.67 7.66 0.91
N LYS A 475 -17.90 6.82 0.21
CA LYS A 475 -17.11 7.14 -0.99
C LYS A 475 -17.72 8.23 -1.88
N THR A 476 -18.87 8.00 -2.51
CA THR A 476 -19.48 8.99 -3.41
C THR A 476 -19.87 10.29 -2.70
N LEU A 477 -20.42 10.21 -1.48
CA LEU A 477 -20.88 11.39 -0.74
C LEU A 477 -19.73 12.33 -0.37
N VAL A 478 -18.62 11.79 0.15
CA VAL A 478 -17.48 12.61 0.59
C VAL A 478 -16.64 13.11 -0.59
N ASN A 479 -16.56 12.33 -1.68
CA ASN A 479 -15.96 12.77 -2.93
C ASN A 479 -16.75 13.94 -3.56
N ASP A 480 -18.08 13.83 -3.59
CA ASP A 480 -18.95 14.92 -4.07
C ASP A 480 -18.83 16.15 -3.15
N ALA A 481 -18.73 15.98 -1.83
CA ALA A 481 -18.57 17.09 -0.89
C ALA A 481 -17.20 17.80 -1.00
N LEU A 482 -16.11 17.06 -1.24
CA LEU A 482 -14.77 17.66 -1.45
C LEU A 482 -14.54 18.12 -2.90
N ASN A 483 -15.45 17.83 -3.83
CA ASN A 483 -15.29 18.04 -5.27
C ASN A 483 -14.06 17.35 -5.91
N VAL A 484 -13.77 16.11 -5.48
CA VAL A 484 -12.59 15.36 -5.97
C VAL A 484 -13.05 14.02 -6.56
N GLY A 485 -12.85 13.83 -7.86
CA GLY A 485 -13.50 12.76 -8.61
C GLY A 485 -15.03 12.89 -8.65
N CYS A 486 -15.52 14.13 -8.60
CA CYS A 486 -16.94 14.45 -8.77
C CYS A 486 -17.22 14.75 -10.25
N ASP A 487 -18.27 14.14 -10.80
CA ASP A 487 -18.66 14.34 -12.20
C ASP A 487 -19.72 15.46 -12.37
N ASP A 488 -20.10 16.15 -11.28
CA ASP A 488 -21.29 17.00 -11.20
C ASP A 488 -21.10 18.17 -10.22
N GLU A 489 -20.54 19.27 -10.71
CA GLU A 489 -20.22 20.46 -9.93
C GLU A 489 -21.46 21.11 -9.29
N GLU A 490 -22.62 21.11 -9.96
CA GLU A 490 -23.89 21.61 -9.39
C GLU A 490 -24.31 20.77 -8.17
N ARG A 491 -24.07 19.46 -8.20
CA ARG A 491 -24.32 18.59 -7.03
C ARG A 491 -23.37 18.90 -5.89
N HIS A 492 -22.10 19.15 -6.17
CA HIS A 492 -21.14 19.54 -5.15
C HIS A 492 -21.63 20.79 -4.40
N GLU A 493 -21.97 21.86 -5.14
CA GLU A 493 -22.48 23.11 -4.57
C GLU A 493 -23.74 22.89 -3.71
N GLU A 494 -24.76 22.21 -4.27
CA GLU A 494 -26.01 21.91 -3.53
C GLU A 494 -25.80 21.06 -2.28
N LEU A 495 -24.84 20.13 -2.35
CA LEU A 495 -24.53 19.22 -1.25
C LEU A 495 -23.78 19.93 -0.12
N VAL A 496 -22.77 20.73 -0.46
CA VAL A 496 -21.99 21.50 0.49
C VAL A 496 -22.90 22.48 1.23
N GLU A 497 -23.68 23.30 0.50
CA GLU A 497 -24.65 24.23 1.11
C GLU A 497 -25.60 23.49 2.05
N PHE A 498 -26.16 22.36 1.63
CA PHE A 498 -27.09 21.59 2.47
C PHE A 498 -26.44 21.04 3.75
N LEU A 499 -25.21 20.54 3.67
CA LEU A 499 -24.52 19.92 4.80
C LEU A 499 -23.95 20.97 5.75
N SER A 500 -23.33 22.05 5.24
CA SER A 500 -22.79 23.15 6.05
C SER A 500 -23.91 23.88 6.82
N GLU A 501 -25.03 24.22 6.17
CA GLU A 501 -26.20 24.81 6.85
C GLU A 501 -26.77 23.89 7.95
N ARG A 502 -26.67 22.57 7.77
CA ARG A 502 -27.09 21.60 8.78
C ARG A 502 -26.11 21.50 9.93
N ALA A 503 -24.82 21.56 9.64
CA ALA A 503 -23.76 21.60 10.63
C ALA A 503 -23.93 22.83 11.52
N GLU A 504 -24.02 24.01 10.92
CA GLU A 504 -24.18 25.29 11.62
C GLU A 504 -25.43 25.27 12.52
N ARG A 505 -26.59 24.88 11.98
CA ARG A 505 -27.85 24.79 12.75
C ARG A 505 -27.72 23.87 13.97
N ASP A 506 -27.07 22.72 13.79
CA ASP A 506 -26.96 21.73 14.86
C ASP A 506 -25.89 22.12 15.89
N VAL A 507 -24.84 22.84 15.48
CA VAL A 507 -23.88 23.52 16.37
C VAL A 507 -24.59 24.59 17.20
N GLU A 508 -25.31 25.52 16.59
CA GLU A 508 -26.04 26.59 17.28
C GLU A 508 -26.99 26.00 18.32
N ARG A 509 -27.78 25.00 17.94
CA ARG A 509 -28.69 24.30 18.85
C ARG A 509 -27.96 23.63 20.02
N GLN A 510 -26.76 23.12 19.79
CA GLN A 510 -25.96 22.48 20.83
C GLN A 510 -25.37 23.52 21.78
N LEU A 511 -24.86 24.63 21.26
CA LEU A 511 -24.34 25.76 22.04
C LEU A 511 -25.45 26.38 22.91
N ASP A 512 -26.63 26.64 22.33
CA ASP A 512 -27.83 27.09 23.04
C ASP A 512 -28.19 26.19 24.24
N ALA A 513 -27.93 24.89 24.14
CA ALA A 513 -28.21 23.93 25.21
C ALA A 513 -27.18 23.99 26.33
N VAL A 514 -25.93 24.36 26.04
CA VAL A 514 -24.84 24.37 27.02
C VAL A 514 -24.54 25.74 27.62
N ASP A 515 -24.86 26.85 26.93
CA ASP A 515 -24.44 28.22 27.31
C ASP A 515 -24.87 28.60 28.75
N ASP A 516 -26.13 28.34 29.11
CA ASP A 516 -26.67 28.59 30.47
C ASP A 516 -26.00 27.76 31.59
N HIS A 517 -25.19 26.76 31.21
CA HIS A 517 -24.54 25.80 32.10
C HIS A 517 -23.01 25.92 32.11
N VAL A 518 -22.44 26.83 31.32
CA VAL A 518 -20.99 27.07 31.31
C VAL A 518 -20.58 27.77 32.61
N GLU A 519 -19.70 27.12 33.37
CA GLU A 519 -19.06 27.74 34.52
C GLU A 519 -17.91 28.63 34.07
N HIS A 520 -17.86 29.87 34.57
CA HIS A 520 -16.80 30.83 34.26
C HIS A 520 -16.09 31.29 35.53
N GLU A 521 -14.76 31.29 35.50
CA GLU A 521 -13.94 31.98 36.49
C GLU A 521 -12.71 32.64 35.84
N ARG A 522 -12.13 33.63 36.54
CA ARG A 522 -10.88 34.27 36.13
C ARG A 522 -9.73 33.73 36.96
N LEU A 523 -8.73 33.18 36.28
CA LEU A 523 -7.55 32.57 36.90
C LEU A 523 -6.60 33.62 37.45
N ALA A 524 -5.68 33.19 38.34
CA ALA A 524 -4.65 34.07 38.90
C ALA A 524 -3.70 34.64 37.83
N SER A 525 -3.52 33.91 36.72
CA SER A 525 -2.79 34.35 35.52
C SER A 525 -3.50 35.47 34.75
N GLY A 526 -4.79 35.70 35.02
CA GLY A 526 -5.63 36.66 34.30
C GLY A 526 -6.44 36.04 33.16
N ALA A 527 -6.16 34.79 32.78
CA ALA A 527 -6.92 34.05 31.77
C ALA A 527 -8.35 33.73 32.22
N HIS A 528 -9.25 33.64 31.25
CA HIS A 528 -10.63 33.19 31.43
C HIS A 528 -10.67 31.66 31.40
N LEU A 529 -11.24 31.03 32.42
CA LEU A 529 -11.49 29.59 32.42
C LEU A 529 -12.99 29.34 32.30
N TYR A 530 -13.38 28.62 31.24
CA TYR A 530 -14.73 28.12 31.01
C TYR A 530 -14.76 26.61 31.19
N ARG A 531 -15.79 26.08 31.87
CA ARG A 531 -15.96 24.64 32.09
C ARG A 531 -17.40 24.22 31.83
N ILE A 532 -17.58 23.05 31.22
CA ILE A 532 -18.91 22.50 30.93
C ILE A 532 -18.95 20.98 31.10
N ASP A 533 -19.92 20.47 31.86
CA ASP A 533 -20.23 19.03 31.94
C ASP A 533 -21.04 18.62 30.70
N LEU A 534 -20.35 18.08 29.70
CA LEU A 534 -20.95 17.61 28.45
C LEU A 534 -21.75 16.31 28.65
N ASP A 535 -21.53 15.56 29.73
CA ASP A 535 -22.36 14.39 30.03
C ASP A 535 -23.76 14.85 30.48
N GLU A 536 -23.83 15.92 31.26
CA GLU A 536 -25.07 16.42 31.88
C GLU A 536 -25.86 17.38 30.98
N TYR A 537 -25.17 18.30 30.28
CA TYR A 537 -25.83 19.43 29.61
C TYR A 537 -25.83 19.37 28.07
N ALA A 538 -25.00 18.51 27.46
CA ALA A 538 -24.93 18.37 26.01
C ALA A 538 -25.92 17.30 25.48
N HIS A 539 -26.48 17.49 24.29
CA HIS A 539 -27.20 16.40 23.62
C HIS A 539 -26.21 15.30 23.20
N ARG A 540 -26.52 14.05 23.58
CA ARG A 540 -25.69 12.88 23.25
C ARG A 540 -26.14 12.24 21.95
N PHE A 541 -25.18 11.67 21.22
CA PHE A 541 -25.41 10.96 19.96
C PHE A 541 -26.00 11.83 18.84
N THR A 542 -25.80 13.15 18.94
CA THR A 542 -26.11 14.16 17.92
C THR A 542 -24.83 14.86 17.50
N TYR A 543 -24.89 15.60 16.39
CA TYR A 543 -23.85 16.56 16.01
C TYR A 543 -24.06 17.87 16.78
N PRO A 544 -22.98 18.60 17.14
CA PRO A 544 -21.59 18.17 17.13
C PRO A 544 -21.23 17.18 18.25
N ALA A 545 -20.14 16.44 18.06
CA ALA A 545 -19.55 15.58 19.09
C ALA A 545 -18.89 16.42 20.21
N PRO A 546 -18.63 15.85 21.42
CA PRO A 546 -18.06 16.59 22.56
C PRO A 546 -16.82 17.44 22.24
N GLY A 547 -15.93 16.92 21.38
CA GLY A 547 -14.73 17.64 20.94
C GLY A 547 -15.07 18.93 20.18
N LYS A 548 -15.89 18.82 19.13
CA LYS A 548 -16.36 19.95 18.33
C LYS A 548 -17.24 20.89 19.18
N THR A 549 -18.14 20.39 20.03
CA THR A 549 -18.90 21.25 20.98
C THR A 549 -17.98 22.12 21.85
N THR A 550 -16.88 21.54 22.36
CA THR A 550 -15.91 22.28 23.19
C THR A 550 -15.14 23.29 22.35
N GLY A 551 -14.80 22.94 21.10
CA GLY A 551 -14.15 23.85 20.15
C GLY A 551 -15.01 25.06 19.80
N GLU A 552 -16.26 24.83 19.38
CA GLU A 552 -17.19 25.91 19.03
C GLU A 552 -17.47 26.84 20.23
N LEU A 553 -17.68 26.26 21.42
CA LEU A 553 -17.81 27.06 22.65
C LEU A 553 -16.55 27.87 22.93
N HIS A 554 -15.37 27.28 22.71
CA HIS A 554 -14.10 27.98 22.90
C HIS A 554 -13.98 29.18 21.96
N ASP A 555 -14.26 29.01 20.67
CA ASP A 555 -14.15 30.06 19.67
C ASP A 555 -15.12 31.22 19.93
N GLU A 556 -16.35 30.91 20.36
CA GLU A 556 -17.33 31.91 20.79
C GLU A 556 -16.78 32.74 21.97
N LYS A 557 -16.20 32.09 22.99
CA LYS A 557 -15.70 32.79 24.17
C LYS A 557 -14.38 33.53 23.93
N VAL A 558 -13.52 33.04 23.04
CA VAL A 558 -12.31 33.78 22.59
C VAL A 558 -12.74 35.08 21.90
N THR A 559 -13.71 35.01 20.99
CA THR A 559 -14.23 36.17 20.26
C THR A 559 -14.97 37.15 21.18
N GLU A 560 -15.76 36.64 22.13
CA GLU A 560 -16.51 37.46 23.09
C GLU A 560 -15.58 38.24 24.03
N THR A 561 -14.48 37.62 24.45
CA THR A 561 -13.59 38.19 25.48
C THR A 561 -12.44 39.01 24.92
N GLY A 562 -11.79 38.56 23.84
CA GLY A 562 -10.55 39.15 23.33
C GLY A 562 -9.36 39.09 24.30
N ASP A 563 -9.46 38.26 25.34
CA ASP A 563 -8.43 38.01 26.37
C ASP A 563 -8.03 36.51 26.30
N PRO A 564 -6.91 36.07 26.90
CA PRO A 564 -6.56 34.64 26.95
C PRO A 564 -7.65 33.76 27.56
N VAL A 565 -8.00 32.67 26.88
CA VAL A 565 -9.10 31.76 27.23
C VAL A 565 -8.63 30.33 27.38
N ILE A 566 -9.19 29.61 28.33
CA ILE A 566 -9.12 28.16 28.48
C ILE A 566 -10.55 27.63 28.56
N THR A 567 -10.88 26.61 27.77
CA THR A 567 -12.18 25.93 27.79
C THR A 567 -12.00 24.44 28.07
N ILE A 568 -12.70 23.93 29.06
CA ILE A 568 -12.71 22.51 29.46
C ILE A 568 -14.11 21.95 29.27
N GLY A 569 -14.28 21.10 28.26
CA GLY A 569 -15.47 20.28 28.10
C GLY A 569 -15.23 18.90 28.68
N TYR A 570 -15.96 18.49 29.71
CA TYR A 570 -15.70 17.22 30.39
C TYR A 570 -16.90 16.29 30.41
N GLY A 571 -16.62 15.00 30.28
CA GLY A 571 -17.60 13.93 30.34
C GLY A 571 -17.47 13.09 31.62
N PRO A 572 -17.98 11.86 31.62
CA PRO A 572 -17.89 10.99 32.79
C PRO A 572 -16.46 10.48 33.02
N ASP A 573 -15.69 10.27 31.96
CA ASP A 573 -14.36 9.62 31.96
C ASP A 573 -13.37 10.28 30.99
N PHE A 574 -13.66 11.51 30.53
CA PHE A 574 -12.79 12.27 29.63
C PHE A 574 -12.88 13.77 29.87
N CYS A 575 -11.88 14.51 29.40
CA CYS A 575 -11.88 15.96 29.22
C CYS A 575 -11.32 16.33 27.85
N VAL A 576 -11.92 17.33 27.22
CA VAL A 576 -11.43 18.03 26.03
C VAL A 576 -10.99 19.41 26.46
N LEU A 577 -9.79 19.80 26.05
CA LEU A 577 -9.10 21.01 26.49
C LEU A 577 -8.78 21.87 25.28
N ARG A 578 -9.13 23.15 25.35
CA ARG A 578 -8.80 24.17 24.35
C ARG A 578 -8.25 25.41 25.06
N SER A 579 -7.27 26.07 24.47
CA SER A 579 -6.79 27.36 24.94
C SER A 579 -6.36 28.29 23.82
N ASP A 580 -6.55 29.59 24.04
CA ASP A 580 -6.05 30.68 23.21
C ASP A 580 -5.23 31.62 24.09
N GLY A 581 -4.00 31.93 23.69
CA GLY A 581 -3.11 32.81 24.45
C GLY A 581 -2.59 32.22 25.77
N VAL A 582 -2.77 30.92 26.02
CA VAL A 582 -2.27 30.21 27.23
C VAL A 582 -1.54 28.94 26.81
N ARG A 583 -0.37 28.69 27.39
CA ARG A 583 0.42 27.48 27.16
C ARG A 583 0.10 26.41 28.20
N LEU A 584 -0.65 25.38 27.81
CA LEU A 584 -1.10 24.32 28.72
C LEU A 584 -0.04 23.22 28.92
N ASP A 585 0.71 22.84 27.90
CA ASP A 585 1.65 21.69 27.97
C ASP A 585 0.98 20.39 28.47
N ILE A 586 0.04 19.88 27.67
CA ILE A 586 -0.81 18.73 28.02
C ILE A 586 0.01 17.46 28.34
N PRO A 587 1.08 17.09 27.60
CA PRO A 587 1.88 15.92 27.94
C PRO A 587 2.52 16.00 29.33
N ASN A 588 3.02 17.18 29.71
CA ASN A 588 3.54 17.38 31.05
C ASN A 588 2.42 17.31 32.11
N MET A 589 1.26 17.91 31.85
CA MET A 589 0.10 17.81 32.75
C MET A 589 -0.35 16.37 32.96
N VAL A 590 -0.40 15.54 31.91
CA VAL A 590 -0.73 14.10 32.01
C VAL A 590 0.29 13.35 32.87
N THR A 591 1.58 13.63 32.69
CA THR A 591 2.65 13.05 33.50
C THR A 591 2.46 13.39 34.97
N GLU A 592 2.30 14.67 35.29
CA GLU A 592 2.11 15.14 36.66
C GLU A 592 0.81 14.59 37.29
N LEU A 593 -0.28 14.52 36.53
CA LEU A 593 -1.54 13.95 37.00
C LEU A 593 -1.40 12.47 37.35
N ASN A 594 -0.61 11.70 36.59
CA ASN A 594 -0.33 10.30 36.92
C ASN A 594 0.58 10.14 38.14
N GLU A 595 1.51 11.07 38.37
CA GLU A 595 2.34 11.07 39.58
C GLU A 595 1.52 11.41 40.84
N GLU A 596 0.61 12.38 40.73
CA GLU A 596 -0.23 12.86 41.84
C GLU A 596 -1.43 11.94 42.12
N LEU A 597 -2.04 11.40 41.06
CA LEU A 597 -3.26 10.58 41.09
C LEU A 597 -3.04 9.24 40.36
N PRO A 598 -2.15 8.35 40.85
CA PRO A 598 -1.77 7.12 40.14
C PRO A 598 -2.95 6.16 39.92
N GLU A 599 -3.97 6.19 40.77
CA GLU A 599 -5.19 5.40 40.59
C GLU A 599 -6.24 6.03 39.66
N ALA A 600 -6.01 7.24 39.13
CA ALA A 600 -6.90 7.87 38.15
C ALA A 600 -6.69 7.31 36.74
N GLY A 601 -5.53 6.69 36.48
CA GLY A 601 -5.20 6.09 35.17
C GLY A 601 -5.36 7.11 34.06
N VAL A 602 -4.74 8.28 34.22
CA VAL A 602 -4.86 9.36 33.25
C VAL A 602 -4.09 8.98 32.00
N SER A 603 -4.73 9.07 30.84
CA SER A 603 -4.09 8.84 29.55
C SER A 603 -4.62 9.81 28.51
N GLY A 604 -3.99 9.87 27.34
CA GLY A 604 -4.27 10.83 26.28
C GLY A 604 -3.12 11.82 26.11
N GLY A 605 -3.36 12.85 25.31
CA GLY A 605 -2.31 13.73 24.84
C GLY A 605 -2.87 14.97 24.15
N GLY A 606 -1.99 15.66 23.46
CA GLY A 606 -2.29 16.91 22.78
C GLY A 606 -1.04 17.77 22.64
N HIS A 607 -1.24 18.99 22.16
CA HIS A 607 -0.21 19.99 21.98
C HIS A 607 -0.23 21.01 23.13
N LEU A 608 0.38 22.17 22.90
CA LEU A 608 0.44 23.26 23.86
C LEU A 608 -0.92 23.96 24.09
N VAL A 609 -1.86 23.84 23.14
CA VAL A 609 -3.12 24.61 23.12
C VAL A 609 -4.40 23.77 22.98
N VAL A 610 -4.28 22.50 22.61
CA VAL A 610 -5.40 21.58 22.45
C VAL A 610 -5.00 20.21 22.95
N GLY A 611 -5.92 19.51 23.60
CA GLY A 611 -5.70 18.13 23.98
C GLY A 611 -6.96 17.44 24.49
N SER A 612 -6.85 16.13 24.69
CA SER A 612 -7.88 15.36 25.35
C SER A 612 -7.25 14.34 26.30
N ILE A 613 -7.87 14.17 27.46
CA ILE A 613 -7.44 13.19 28.46
C ILE A 613 -8.61 12.27 28.82
N LYS A 614 -8.29 11.02 29.09
CA LYS A 614 -9.19 10.01 29.65
C LYS A 614 -8.76 9.68 31.07
N PHE A 615 -9.71 9.28 31.89
CA PHE A 615 -9.46 8.89 33.29
C PHE A 615 -10.55 7.96 33.79
N VAL A 616 -10.28 7.25 34.88
CA VAL A 616 -11.28 6.43 35.55
C VAL A 616 -12.44 7.32 36.02
N LYS A 617 -13.67 7.03 35.58
CA LYS A 617 -14.89 7.78 35.92
C LYS A 617 -15.04 8.13 37.40
N GLY A 618 -14.64 7.22 38.29
CA GLY A 618 -14.70 7.43 39.75
C GLY A 618 -13.76 8.51 40.28
N ARG A 619 -12.80 8.95 39.47
CA ARG A 619 -11.78 9.97 39.81
C ARG A 619 -11.98 11.31 39.11
N ARG A 620 -13.11 11.47 38.42
CA ARG A 620 -13.45 12.66 37.61
C ARG A 620 -13.21 13.98 38.35
N SER A 621 -13.76 14.12 39.56
CA SER A 621 -13.66 15.36 40.32
C SER A 621 -12.22 15.68 40.72
N GLU A 622 -11.45 14.68 41.20
CA GLU A 622 -10.06 14.93 41.60
C GLU A 622 -9.17 15.27 40.41
N VAL A 623 -9.39 14.64 39.25
CA VAL A 623 -8.63 14.94 38.03
C VAL A 623 -8.93 16.35 37.51
N ILE A 624 -10.20 16.74 37.43
CA ILE A 624 -10.58 18.09 36.95
C ILE A 624 -10.05 19.17 37.90
N GLU A 625 -10.16 18.98 39.22
CA GLU A 625 -9.64 19.93 40.19
C GLU A 625 -8.11 20.11 40.06
N ALA A 626 -7.36 18.99 39.96
CA ALA A 626 -5.91 19.03 39.78
C ALA A 626 -5.51 19.66 38.43
N LEU A 627 -6.26 19.36 37.36
CA LEU A 627 -6.02 19.95 36.04
C LEU A 627 -6.22 21.47 36.08
N VAL A 628 -7.30 21.95 36.69
CA VAL A 628 -7.57 23.39 36.84
C VAL A 628 -6.48 24.08 37.67
N GLU A 629 -5.97 23.44 38.73
CA GLU A 629 -4.86 23.98 39.52
C GLU A 629 -3.59 24.17 38.67
N LYS A 630 -3.26 23.19 37.82
CA LYS A 630 -2.13 23.27 36.89
C LYS A 630 -2.34 24.37 35.86
N MET A 631 -3.52 24.44 35.26
CA MET A 631 -3.88 25.49 34.29
C MET A 631 -3.87 26.90 34.90
N ALA A 632 -4.20 27.05 36.18
CA ALA A 632 -4.09 28.32 36.89
C ALA A 632 -2.63 28.81 37.02
N GLY A 633 -1.66 27.90 36.96
CA GLY A 633 -0.22 28.18 36.96
C GLY A 633 0.40 28.30 35.56
N ALA A 634 -0.37 28.05 34.49
CA ALA A 634 0.10 28.10 33.11
C ALA A 634 0.49 29.52 32.68
N GLU A 635 1.50 29.61 31.82
CA GLU A 635 2.02 30.88 31.31
C GLU A 635 1.10 31.45 30.22
N ILE A 636 0.86 32.77 30.27
CA ILE A 636 0.22 33.50 29.16
C ILE A 636 1.26 33.65 28.05
N ASP A 637 0.89 33.23 26.85
CA ASP A 637 1.76 33.27 25.68
C ASP A 637 1.01 33.93 24.52
N GLU A 638 1.30 35.20 24.28
CA GLU A 638 0.64 36.00 23.24
C GLU A 638 0.86 35.42 21.83
N ALA A 639 1.97 34.69 21.60
CA ALA A 639 2.22 34.04 20.31
C ALA A 639 1.24 32.89 20.03
N LEU A 640 0.56 32.37 21.06
CA LEU A 640 -0.47 31.35 20.94
C LEU A 640 -1.87 31.93 20.79
N SER A 641 -2.03 33.26 20.78
CA SER A 641 -3.34 33.89 20.60
C SER A 641 -3.72 34.00 19.13
N SER A 642 -4.99 33.71 18.82
CA SER A 642 -5.62 33.93 17.51
C SER A 642 -6.17 35.35 17.36
N THR A 643 -6.43 36.07 18.45
CA THR A 643 -7.07 37.40 18.42
C THR A 643 -6.08 38.56 18.40
N ILE A 644 -4.86 38.38 18.93
CA ILE A 644 -3.86 39.45 19.02
C ILE A 644 -3.10 39.66 17.69
N ALA A 645 -3.08 38.67 16.79
CA ALA A 645 -2.40 38.77 15.49
C ALA A 645 -3.08 39.73 14.47
N LEU A 646 -4.28 40.25 14.77
CA LEU A 646 -5.04 41.14 13.90
C LEU A 646 -4.80 42.65 14.15
N ASP A 647 -4.04 43.01 15.19
CA ASP A 647 -3.72 44.39 15.55
C ASP A 647 -2.22 44.69 15.33
N ASP A 648 -1.74 44.61 14.09
CA ASP A 648 -0.56 45.39 13.62
C ASP A 648 -0.59 45.69 12.11
#